data_AF-A0A953UI59-F1
#
_entry.id   AF-A0A953UI59-F1
#
_cell.length_a   1.000
_cell.length_b   1.000
_cell.length_c   1.000
_cell.angle_alpha   90.00
_cell.angle_beta   90.00
_cell.angle_gamma   90.00
#
_symmetry.space_group_name_H-M   'P 1'
#
loop_
_entity.id
_entity.type
_entity.pdbx_description
1 polymer ?
#
loop_
_entity_poly.entity_id
_entity_poly.type
_entity_poly.pdbx_seq_one_letter_code
_entity_poly.pdbx_strand_id
1 'polypeptide(L)'
;MPARGSPRSCGAWLSKLSQQAGSTPLDLPVRGFPLYVRIAELDAHIRKTWDRTNATGPTLETHPAWMTHFLAMLEWGAGQRFFERKLQQADTLLLDGLDEAPSQERRERMAKLLVEVARQYRKCRIVVTTRPQALRGEARPAGFEEVWIDALDEESVELFVRRWCSCVYANDPALAERARVALSAALQAREVREMARNPMMLSALAAIHLTGGRLPDNRLELYDLVVEWLARSRKDLPGQPDWETRLERLRLLALGMQTHPGGRVRQIEVGEGATLLSPLLGEKDALRCLRDEEADSGILAVRGDNVEFLHLLFQEYLAARELDANEPEISATIWKDRRLYSLEWREVMWFLAAMMRRSGPRKANRLFDAVLERTGTSPADRARTVALLTLLKDDLRRRDSDGTATEFAVSNGRYADLVREMVGLFEDAEAGAGLDMATRAAAAEAWERLGDVSRLRLPSDPEYWVDLGRFRMGRYPVTVWEYARFVYAGGPEPSLWQEQLAYGNRPVVAVNWHEVVQYCEWAREAYHCEGCRLPASAEWEFAAAGEAGRKYPWGSPEPDDERANYDVRAGHVTPVGLFPKGNTPEGVVDLAGNVWEWTGSEHETYPGSKVVRGASFFNVAFNLRAALRYRFVPDGRYDNLGSGASVNNFAWHARSPPQERRYTIKFVAKSERHRYLSGIVRPDYQRPPRSDPARLANV
;
A
#
# COMPACT_ATOMS: atom_id res chain seq x y z
N MET A 1 -40.86 -28.52 -3.35
CA MET A 1 -41.24 -28.50 -1.91
C MET A 1 -41.03 -29.91 -1.38
N PRO A 2 -40.33 -30.15 -0.24
CA PRO A 2 -40.45 -29.51 1.08
C PRO A 2 -39.08 -28.99 1.60
N ALA A 3 -38.87 -28.36 2.77
CA ALA A 3 -39.68 -27.75 3.81
C ALA A 3 -38.80 -26.69 4.52
N ARG A 4 -39.45 -25.66 5.06
CA ARG A 4 -38.89 -24.55 5.82
C ARG A 4 -38.20 -25.06 7.11
N GLY A 5 -36.96 -24.64 7.35
CA GLY A 5 -36.26 -24.79 8.63
C GLY A 5 -35.63 -23.47 9.04
N SER A 6 -36.06 -22.92 10.18
CA SER A 6 -35.60 -21.65 10.76
C SER A 6 -34.11 -21.66 11.14
N PRO A 7 -33.37 -20.55 11.05
CA PRO A 7 -32.01 -20.46 11.57
C PRO A 7 -32.07 -20.21 13.09
N ARG A 8 -31.87 -21.26 13.90
CA ARG A 8 -31.57 -21.12 15.33
C ARG A 8 -30.17 -21.67 15.61
N SER A 9 -29.38 -20.81 16.25
CA SER A 9 -28.13 -21.07 17.00
C SER A 9 -26.79 -21.11 16.24
N CYS A 10 -26.25 -19.92 15.93
CA CYS A 10 -24.81 -19.70 15.73
C CYS A 10 -24.02 -19.55 17.07
N GLY A 11 -24.65 -19.79 18.22
CA GLY A 11 -24.13 -19.37 19.52
C GLY A 11 -23.16 -20.31 20.25
N ALA A 12 -22.77 -21.46 19.70
CA ALA A 12 -22.05 -22.50 20.47
C ALA A 12 -20.68 -22.93 19.92
N TRP A 13 -20.18 -22.33 18.84
CA TRP A 13 -18.96 -22.81 18.15
C TRP A 13 -17.68 -21.99 18.36
N LEU A 14 -17.73 -20.85 19.07
CA LEU A 14 -16.59 -19.92 19.17
C LEU A 14 -15.67 -20.09 20.40
N SER A 15 -15.92 -21.05 21.29
CA SER A 15 -15.14 -21.17 22.55
C SER A 15 -13.98 -22.17 22.55
N LYS A 16 -13.51 -22.68 21.40
CA LYS A 16 -12.49 -23.75 21.37
C LYS A 16 -11.30 -23.58 20.42
N LEU A 17 -10.99 -22.39 19.94
CA LEU A 17 -9.78 -22.17 19.14
C LEU A 17 -9.02 -20.91 19.56
N SER A 18 -8.17 -21.01 20.58
CA SER A 18 -6.96 -20.17 20.68
C SER A 18 -5.90 -20.84 21.58
N GLN A 19 -4.88 -21.44 20.97
CA GLN A 19 -3.56 -21.52 21.59
C GLN A 19 -2.49 -21.13 20.56
N GLN A 20 -1.87 -19.98 20.87
CA GLN A 20 -0.54 -19.48 20.48
C GLN A 20 -0.20 -19.28 18.98
N ALA A 21 -0.13 -18.00 18.57
CA ALA A 21 1.08 -17.37 18.02
C ALA A 21 0.87 -15.84 17.78
N GLY A 22 1.59 -14.99 18.53
CA GLY A 22 2.41 -13.92 17.97
C GLY A 22 1.85 -12.74 17.17
N SER A 23 0.63 -12.27 17.40
CA SER A 23 0.25 -10.86 17.24
C SER A 23 -0.89 -10.64 18.23
N THR A 24 -0.87 -9.60 19.06
CA THR A 24 -1.96 -9.39 20.02
C THR A 24 -3.23 -9.22 19.20
N PRO A 25 -4.19 -10.18 19.22
CA PRO A 25 -5.48 -9.94 18.61
C PRO A 25 -6.05 -8.69 19.26
N LEU A 26 -6.92 -7.95 18.59
CA LEU A 26 -7.84 -7.04 19.28
C LEU A 26 -8.62 -7.92 20.26
N ASP A 27 -8.09 -8.07 21.47
CA ASP A 27 -8.69 -8.84 22.56
C ASP A 27 -9.87 -7.98 23.00
N LEU A 28 -10.96 -8.15 22.26
CA LEU A 28 -12.26 -7.61 22.49
C LEU A 28 -12.97 -8.68 23.31
N PRO A 29 -12.83 -8.71 24.65
CA PRO A 29 -13.80 -9.42 25.45
C PRO A 29 -15.14 -8.73 25.17
N VAL A 30 -15.95 -9.30 24.28
CA VAL A 30 -17.31 -8.80 24.02
C VAL A 30 -18.12 -9.11 25.28
N ARG A 31 -17.99 -8.25 26.29
CA ARG A 31 -18.90 -8.19 27.43
C ARG A 31 -20.01 -7.24 27.03
N GLY A 32 -21.23 -7.77 26.86
CA GLY A 32 -22.41 -6.95 26.56
C GLY A 32 -22.98 -7.15 25.17
N PHE A 33 -23.92 -6.28 24.80
CA PHE A 33 -24.71 -6.33 23.57
C PHE A 33 -24.07 -5.38 22.53
N PRO A 34 -23.34 -5.88 21.52
CA PRO A 34 -22.68 -5.01 20.55
C PRO A 34 -23.72 -4.28 19.70
N LEU A 35 -23.61 -2.96 19.66
CA LEU A 35 -24.44 -2.09 18.83
C LEU A 35 -23.70 -1.83 17.51
N TYR A 36 -24.31 -2.17 16.38
CA TYR A 36 -23.75 -1.91 15.06
C TYR A 36 -24.45 -0.72 14.41
N VAL A 37 -23.68 0.22 13.89
CA VAL A 37 -24.16 1.44 13.23
C VAL A 37 -23.36 1.67 11.97
N ARG A 38 -24.03 1.77 10.81
CA ARG A 38 -23.38 2.26 9.58
C ARG A 38 -23.30 3.77 9.62
N ILE A 39 -22.10 4.30 9.40
CA ILE A 39 -21.87 5.74 9.43
C ILE A 39 -22.64 6.47 8.32
N ALA A 40 -22.76 5.85 7.14
CA ALA A 40 -23.54 6.42 6.04
C ALA A 40 -25.02 6.65 6.41
N GLU A 41 -25.64 5.70 7.12
CA GLU A 41 -27.03 5.80 7.56
C GLU A 41 -27.20 6.85 8.67
N LEU A 42 -26.24 6.89 9.61
CA LEU A 42 -26.20 7.90 10.65
C LEU A 42 -26.07 9.31 10.06
N ASP A 43 -25.16 9.51 9.10
CA ASP A 43 -24.98 10.80 8.43
C ASP A 43 -26.24 11.23 7.67
N ALA A 44 -26.82 10.31 6.88
CA ALA A 44 -28.05 10.58 6.15
C ALA A 44 -29.21 10.95 7.08
N HIS A 45 -29.31 10.27 8.23
CA HIS A 45 -30.32 10.56 9.25
C HIS A 45 -30.14 11.95 9.86
N ILE A 46 -28.91 12.31 10.23
CA ILE A 46 -28.59 13.64 10.77
C ILE A 46 -28.98 14.72 9.77
N ARG A 47 -28.57 14.60 8.50
CA ARG A 47 -28.91 15.59 7.46
C ARG A 47 -30.42 15.73 7.27
N LYS A 48 -31.14 14.62 7.07
CA LYS A 48 -32.60 14.62 6.84
C LYS A 48 -33.36 15.23 8.02
N THR A 49 -32.88 15.02 9.24
CA THR A 49 -33.54 15.51 10.46
C THR A 49 -33.16 16.96 10.77
N TRP A 50 -31.92 17.36 10.47
CA TRP A 50 -31.40 18.71 10.72
C TRP A 50 -31.92 19.74 9.72
N ASP A 51 -32.04 19.38 8.44
CA ASP A 51 -32.53 20.27 7.37
C ASP A 51 -34.04 20.55 7.49
N ARG A 52 -34.78 19.63 8.11
CA ARG A 52 -36.17 19.88 8.51
C ARG A 52 -36.11 20.74 9.76
N THR A 53 -36.61 21.97 9.70
CA THR A 53 -36.70 22.98 10.78
C THR A 53 -37.53 22.56 12.03
N ASN A 54 -37.60 21.26 12.35
CA ASN A 54 -38.37 20.69 13.44
C ASN A 54 -37.50 20.31 14.64
N ALA A 55 -37.94 20.80 15.80
CA ALA A 55 -37.33 20.74 17.13
C ALA A 55 -37.21 19.33 17.77
N THR A 56 -37.09 18.26 16.98
CA THR A 56 -37.07 16.87 17.49
C THR A 56 -35.69 16.25 17.58
N GLY A 57 -34.68 16.82 16.91
CA GLY A 57 -33.28 16.36 16.95
C GLY A 57 -32.37 17.20 17.87
N PRO A 58 -31.17 16.70 18.22
CA PRO A 58 -30.14 17.48 18.93
C PRO A 58 -29.77 18.79 18.22
N THR A 59 -29.38 19.82 18.97
CA THR A 59 -29.13 21.21 18.51
C THR A 59 -27.81 21.45 17.78
N LEU A 60 -26.93 20.46 17.66
CA LEU A 60 -25.70 20.55 16.87
C LEU A 60 -25.53 19.22 16.13
N GLU A 61 -25.12 19.25 14.87
CA GLU A 61 -24.84 18.02 14.10
C GLU A 61 -23.78 17.12 14.74
N THR A 62 -22.87 17.70 15.51
CA THR A 62 -21.80 16.98 16.23
C THR A 62 -22.21 16.54 17.64
N HIS A 63 -23.46 16.76 18.05
CA HIS A 63 -23.91 16.44 19.40
C HIS A 63 -24.04 14.91 19.59
N PRO A 64 -23.47 14.33 20.65
CA PRO A 64 -23.41 12.87 20.84
C PRO A 64 -24.77 12.18 21.02
N ALA A 65 -25.81 12.93 21.41
CA ALA A 65 -27.19 12.43 21.44
C ALA A 65 -27.74 11.98 20.07
N TRP A 66 -27.11 12.37 18.96
CA TRP A 66 -27.45 11.83 17.63
C TRP A 66 -27.31 10.32 17.56
N MET A 67 -26.36 9.73 18.31
CA MET A 67 -26.17 8.28 18.37
C MET A 67 -27.42 7.59 18.94
N THR A 68 -27.89 8.03 20.10
CA THR A 68 -29.08 7.46 20.76
C THR A 68 -30.36 7.79 20.01
N HIS A 69 -30.42 8.97 19.39
CA HIS A 69 -31.55 9.38 18.53
C HIS A 69 -31.68 8.46 17.31
N PHE A 70 -30.58 8.17 16.63
CA PHE A 70 -30.54 7.24 15.50
C PHE A 70 -30.91 5.81 15.92
N LEU A 71 -30.28 5.28 16.98
CA LEU A 71 -30.56 3.92 17.46
C LEU A 71 -32.03 3.72 17.86
N ALA A 72 -32.68 4.75 18.43
CA ALA A 72 -34.09 4.70 18.80
C ALA A 72 -35.06 4.67 17.62
N MET A 73 -34.60 5.02 16.42
CA MET A 73 -35.39 4.92 15.20
C MET A 73 -35.29 3.56 14.50
N LEU A 74 -34.30 2.74 14.88
CA LEU A 74 -34.23 1.38 14.40
C LEU A 74 -35.43 0.59 14.95
N GLU A 75 -35.97 -0.35 14.16
CA GLU A 75 -37.17 -1.14 14.49
C GLU A 75 -36.93 -2.19 15.59
N TRP A 76 -36.27 -1.81 16.69
CA TRP A 76 -35.94 -2.68 17.81
C TRP A 76 -36.92 -2.52 18.99
N GLY A 77 -37.89 -1.62 18.88
CA GLY A 77 -38.89 -1.35 19.92
C GLY A 77 -38.32 -0.72 21.18
N ALA A 78 -37.16 -0.07 21.10
CA ALA A 78 -36.45 0.54 22.22
C ALA A 78 -36.27 2.06 22.03
N GLY A 79 -36.52 2.84 23.07
CA GLY A 79 -36.37 4.30 23.03
C GLY A 79 -34.95 4.80 23.38
N GLN A 80 -34.69 6.10 23.17
CA GLN A 80 -33.36 6.71 23.39
C GLN A 80 -32.77 6.44 24.77
N ARG A 81 -33.58 6.52 25.85
CA ARG A 81 -33.14 6.23 27.23
C ARG A 81 -32.65 4.81 27.44
N PHE A 82 -33.09 3.84 26.63
CA PHE A 82 -32.58 2.48 26.69
C PHE A 82 -31.14 2.45 26.17
N PHE A 83 -30.90 3.00 24.99
CA PHE A 83 -29.58 3.04 24.36
C PHE A 83 -28.58 3.91 25.13
N GLU A 84 -29.04 5.02 25.70
CA GLU A 84 -28.20 5.86 26.56
C GLU A 84 -27.67 5.07 27.77
N ARG A 85 -28.54 4.32 28.46
CA ARG A 85 -28.13 3.45 29.56
C ARG A 85 -27.17 2.35 29.11
N LYS A 86 -27.38 1.77 27.93
CA LYS A 86 -26.50 0.74 27.35
C LYS A 86 -25.09 1.27 27.09
N LEU A 87 -24.99 2.39 26.39
CA LEU A 87 -23.71 3.05 26.12
C LEU A 87 -23.00 3.48 27.43
N GLN A 88 -23.74 3.87 28.47
CA GLN A 88 -23.17 4.19 29.78
C GLN A 88 -22.68 2.96 30.58
N GLN A 89 -23.20 1.76 30.29
CA GLN A 89 -22.93 0.51 31.03
C GLN A 89 -21.76 -0.33 30.47
N ALA A 90 -20.92 0.27 29.62
CA ALA A 90 -19.75 -0.38 29.01
C ALA A 90 -20.05 -1.43 27.92
N ASP A 91 -21.10 -1.22 27.13
CA ASP A 91 -21.33 -1.99 25.89
C ASP A 91 -20.29 -1.65 24.80
N THR A 92 -20.29 -2.44 23.72
CA THR A 92 -19.45 -2.21 22.53
C THR A 92 -20.26 -1.52 21.43
N LEU A 93 -19.73 -0.45 20.84
CA LEU A 93 -20.29 0.23 19.68
C LEU A 93 -19.37 0.01 18.48
N LEU A 94 -19.90 -0.64 17.44
CA LEU A 94 -19.25 -0.91 16.17
C LEU A 94 -19.79 0.07 15.11
N LEU A 95 -18.94 0.97 14.66
CA LEU A 95 -19.26 1.99 13.68
C LEU A 95 -18.58 1.66 12.36
N ASP A 96 -19.37 1.39 11.34
CA ASP A 96 -18.87 0.86 10.08
C ASP A 96 -18.82 1.93 8.99
N GLY A 97 -17.64 2.07 8.36
CA GLY A 97 -17.42 2.81 7.13
C GLY A 97 -17.39 4.33 7.30
N LEU A 98 -16.44 4.89 8.06
CA LEU A 98 -16.27 6.35 8.13
C LEU A 98 -15.98 6.97 6.74
N ASP A 99 -15.34 6.21 5.85
CA ASP A 99 -15.10 6.59 4.45
C ASP A 99 -16.36 6.56 3.57
N GLU A 100 -17.48 6.03 4.08
CA GLU A 100 -18.78 6.05 3.40
C GLU A 100 -19.52 7.38 3.57
N ALA A 101 -19.06 8.29 4.44
CA ALA A 101 -19.59 9.65 4.48
C ALA A 101 -19.25 10.40 3.17
N PRO A 102 -20.23 11.10 2.56
CA PRO A 102 -20.24 11.39 1.12
C PRO A 102 -19.26 12.48 0.67
N SER A 103 -18.69 13.23 1.63
CA SER A 103 -17.70 14.28 1.35
C SER A 103 -16.70 14.41 2.49
N GLN A 104 -15.59 15.11 2.23
CA GLN A 104 -14.57 15.42 3.23
C GLN A 104 -15.15 16.19 4.43
N GLU A 105 -15.97 17.19 4.18
CA GLU A 105 -16.61 17.98 5.23
C GLU A 105 -17.51 17.10 6.12
N ARG A 106 -18.27 16.17 5.52
CA ARG A 106 -19.12 15.23 6.28
C ARG A 106 -18.28 14.28 7.12
N ARG A 107 -17.16 13.77 6.58
CA ARG A 107 -16.22 12.92 7.33
C ARG A 107 -15.65 13.65 8.55
N GLU A 108 -15.28 14.92 8.42
CA GLU A 108 -14.79 15.74 9.52
C GLU A 108 -15.86 15.99 10.58
N ARG A 109 -17.10 16.29 10.16
CA ARG A 109 -18.25 16.42 11.08
C ARG A 109 -18.52 15.10 11.82
N MET A 110 -18.48 13.97 11.12
CA MET A 110 -18.66 12.66 11.72
C MET A 110 -17.53 12.34 12.70
N ALA A 111 -16.27 12.57 12.34
CA ALA A 111 -15.13 12.39 13.23
C ALA A 111 -15.28 13.21 14.53
N LYS A 112 -15.73 14.47 14.43
CA LYS A 112 -16.06 15.32 15.58
C LYS A 112 -17.18 14.72 16.43
N LEU A 113 -18.27 14.26 15.81
CA LEU A 113 -19.36 13.55 16.51
C LEU A 113 -18.83 12.32 17.26
N LEU A 114 -17.99 11.50 16.63
CA LEU A 114 -17.43 10.29 17.24
C LEU A 114 -16.54 10.59 18.43
N VAL A 115 -15.74 11.66 18.36
CA VAL A 115 -14.95 12.15 19.50
C VAL A 115 -15.87 12.56 20.67
N GLU A 116 -16.95 13.28 20.40
CA GLU A 116 -17.91 13.67 21.45
C GLU A 116 -18.67 12.47 22.03
N VAL A 117 -19.03 11.49 21.20
CA VAL A 117 -19.63 10.22 21.66
C VAL A 117 -18.65 9.47 22.57
N ALA A 118 -17.38 9.36 22.19
CA ALA A 118 -16.34 8.73 23.00
C ALA A 118 -16.12 9.48 24.33
N ARG A 119 -16.20 10.82 24.31
CA ARG A 119 -16.10 11.65 25.52
C ARG A 119 -17.28 11.46 26.47
N GLN A 120 -18.50 11.35 25.95
CA GLN A 120 -19.70 11.15 26.75
C GLN A 120 -19.79 9.74 27.32
N TYR A 121 -19.52 8.72 26.49
CA TYR A 121 -19.68 7.31 26.84
C TYR A 121 -18.33 6.64 27.11
N ARG A 122 -17.55 7.17 28.06
CA ARG A 122 -16.16 6.74 28.35
C ARG A 122 -15.98 5.26 28.70
N LYS A 123 -17.06 4.60 29.13
CA LYS A 123 -17.05 3.17 29.46
C LYS A 123 -17.33 2.29 28.24
N CYS A 124 -17.97 2.84 27.21
CA CYS A 124 -18.31 2.14 25.97
C CYS A 124 -17.04 1.90 25.16
N ARG A 125 -16.85 0.68 24.67
CA ARG A 125 -15.76 0.38 23.74
C ARG A 125 -16.22 0.70 22.32
N ILE A 126 -15.58 1.66 21.69
CA ILE A 126 -15.96 2.14 20.36
C ILE A 126 -14.93 1.64 19.35
N VAL A 127 -15.39 0.95 18.31
CA VAL A 127 -14.58 0.51 17.17
C VAL A 127 -15.14 1.18 15.93
N VAL A 128 -14.27 1.85 15.18
CA VAL A 128 -14.64 2.54 13.93
C VAL A 128 -13.85 1.91 12.80
N THR A 129 -14.52 1.50 11.73
CA THR A 129 -13.85 1.00 10.52
C THR A 129 -13.76 2.13 9.49
N THR A 130 -12.64 2.19 8.77
CA THR A 130 -12.47 3.14 7.68
C THR A 130 -11.36 2.71 6.73
N ARG A 131 -11.47 3.10 5.46
CA ARG A 131 -10.33 3.02 4.53
C ARG A 131 -9.24 4.03 4.95
N PRO A 132 -7.95 3.65 4.95
CA PRO A 132 -6.85 4.50 5.40
C PRO A 132 -6.79 5.89 4.78
N GLN A 133 -7.21 6.01 3.52
CA GLN A 133 -7.11 7.28 2.80
C GLN A 133 -8.11 8.33 3.30
N ALA A 134 -9.19 7.90 3.97
CA ALA A 134 -10.20 8.79 4.54
C ALA A 134 -9.74 9.45 5.85
N LEU A 135 -8.66 8.97 6.48
CA LEU A 135 -8.08 9.49 7.72
C LEU A 135 -7.13 10.68 7.46
N ARG A 136 -7.64 11.74 6.81
CA ARG A 136 -6.84 12.96 6.53
C ARG A 136 -7.33 14.16 7.34
N GLY A 137 -6.38 14.93 7.86
CA GLY A 137 -6.68 16.17 8.58
C GLY A 137 -7.60 15.95 9.77
N GLU A 138 -8.68 16.74 9.85
CA GLU A 138 -9.68 16.66 10.93
C GLU A 138 -10.63 15.46 10.82
N ALA A 139 -10.58 14.68 9.72
CA ALA A 139 -11.34 13.45 9.59
C ALA A 139 -10.77 12.30 10.43
N ARG A 140 -9.57 12.48 10.99
CA ARG A 140 -8.97 11.56 11.97
C ARG A 140 -9.54 11.85 13.36
N PRO A 141 -10.36 10.96 13.95
CA PRO A 141 -10.96 11.21 15.26
C PRO A 141 -9.88 11.17 16.35
N ALA A 142 -9.65 12.31 17.00
CA ALA A 142 -8.62 12.43 18.03
C ALA A 142 -8.87 11.50 19.22
N GLY A 143 -7.81 10.85 19.72
CA GLY A 143 -7.87 9.96 20.88
C GLY A 143 -8.26 8.50 20.59
N PHE A 144 -8.43 8.13 19.31
CA PHE A 144 -8.59 6.74 18.89
C PHE A 144 -7.22 6.10 18.61
N GLU A 145 -7.08 4.83 18.97
CA GLU A 145 -5.94 4.00 18.57
C GLU A 145 -6.18 3.40 17.19
N GLU A 146 -5.17 3.46 16.32
CA GLU A 146 -5.25 2.94 14.96
C GLU A 146 -4.68 1.53 14.88
N VAL A 147 -5.51 0.61 14.36
CA VAL A 147 -5.12 -0.78 14.11
C VAL A 147 -5.32 -1.08 12.64
N TRP A 148 -4.28 -1.59 12.00
CA TRP A 148 -4.30 -1.98 10.60
C TRP A 148 -4.80 -3.42 10.48
N ILE A 149 -5.75 -3.65 9.57
CA ILE A 149 -6.19 -5.01 9.24
C ILE A 149 -5.22 -5.56 8.21
N ASP A 150 -4.44 -6.56 8.61
CA ASP A 150 -3.54 -7.26 7.70
C ASP A 150 -4.30 -8.07 6.66
N ALA A 151 -3.65 -8.25 5.52
CA ALA A 151 -4.06 -9.19 4.50
C ALA A 151 -4.15 -10.62 5.06
N LEU A 152 -5.10 -11.42 4.57
CA LEU A 152 -5.24 -12.82 5.00
C LEU A 152 -3.94 -13.58 4.71
N ASP A 153 -3.46 -14.28 5.73
CA ASP A 153 -2.36 -15.24 5.58
C ASP A 153 -2.85 -16.54 4.92
N GLU A 154 -1.90 -17.39 4.55
CA GLU A 154 -2.20 -18.65 3.84
C GLU A 154 -3.09 -19.58 4.69
N GLU A 155 -2.92 -19.57 6.01
CA GLU A 155 -3.71 -20.37 6.94
C GLU A 155 -5.17 -19.90 7.01
N SER A 156 -5.41 -18.59 7.03
CA SER A 156 -6.73 -17.99 7.03
C SER A 156 -7.46 -18.22 5.71
N VAL A 157 -6.74 -18.15 4.58
CA VAL A 157 -7.29 -18.49 3.26
C VAL A 157 -7.72 -19.96 3.21
N GLU A 158 -6.86 -20.88 3.65
CA GLU A 158 -7.19 -22.30 3.70
C GLU A 158 -8.35 -22.60 4.66
N LEU A 159 -8.39 -21.92 5.80
CA LEU A 159 -9.49 -22.03 6.76
C LEU A 159 -10.82 -21.59 6.13
N PHE A 160 -10.81 -20.48 5.39
CA PHE A 160 -11.98 -20.01 4.65
C PHE A 160 -12.42 -21.05 3.62
N VAL A 161 -11.51 -21.53 2.76
CA VAL A 161 -11.81 -22.50 1.70
C VAL A 161 -12.41 -23.78 2.26
N ARG A 162 -11.82 -24.31 3.34
CA ARG A 162 -12.36 -25.49 4.03
C ARG A 162 -13.77 -25.26 4.54
N ARG A 163 -14.03 -24.15 5.23
CA ARG A 163 -15.36 -23.84 5.78
C ARG A 163 -16.37 -23.60 4.66
N TRP A 164 -15.99 -22.86 3.63
CA TRP A 164 -16.80 -22.58 2.45
C TRP A 164 -17.27 -23.86 1.77
N CYS A 165 -16.34 -24.74 1.37
CA CYS A 165 -16.69 -26.00 0.71
C CYS A 165 -17.54 -26.91 1.59
N SER A 166 -17.27 -26.94 2.91
CA SER A 166 -18.09 -27.70 3.86
C SER A 166 -19.52 -27.16 3.96
N CYS A 167 -19.71 -25.84 3.88
CA CYS A 167 -21.04 -25.22 3.90
C CYS A 167 -21.79 -25.44 2.58
N VAL A 168 -21.12 -25.24 1.44
CA VAL A 168 -21.74 -25.37 0.10
C VAL A 168 -22.16 -26.82 -0.17
N TYR A 169 -21.33 -27.79 0.23
CA TYR A 169 -21.59 -29.22 0.05
C TYR A 169 -21.90 -29.91 1.38
N ALA A 170 -22.71 -29.27 2.23
CA ALA A 170 -23.04 -29.76 3.57
C ALA A 170 -23.61 -31.20 3.61
N ASN A 171 -24.25 -31.63 2.52
CA ASN A 171 -24.87 -32.95 2.39
C ASN A 171 -23.98 -34.01 1.72
N ASP A 172 -22.79 -33.64 1.22
CA ASP A 172 -21.84 -34.55 0.57
C ASP A 172 -20.39 -34.21 0.97
N PRO A 173 -19.89 -34.81 2.07
CA PRO A 173 -18.53 -34.55 2.56
C PRO A 173 -17.43 -34.95 1.56
N ALA A 174 -17.67 -35.95 0.71
CA ALA A 174 -16.69 -36.39 -0.27
C ALA A 174 -16.56 -35.37 -1.41
N LEU A 175 -17.68 -34.79 -1.86
CA LEU A 175 -17.67 -33.69 -2.81
C LEU A 175 -17.09 -32.41 -2.20
N ALA A 176 -17.39 -32.12 -0.92
CA ALA A 176 -16.83 -31.00 -0.19
C ALA A 176 -15.29 -31.04 -0.18
N GLU A 177 -14.70 -32.20 0.12
CA GLU A 177 -13.25 -32.37 0.16
C GLU A 177 -12.62 -32.26 -1.24
N ARG A 178 -13.25 -32.85 -2.28
CA ARG A 178 -12.79 -32.68 -3.66
C ARG A 178 -12.81 -31.22 -4.10
N ALA A 179 -13.88 -30.50 -3.81
CA ALA A 179 -14.01 -29.08 -4.12
C ALA A 179 -13.00 -28.23 -3.35
N ARG A 180 -12.73 -28.55 -2.07
CA ARG A 180 -11.70 -27.90 -1.26
C ARG A 180 -10.33 -28.06 -1.90
N VAL A 181 -9.94 -29.27 -2.28
CA VAL A 181 -8.65 -29.55 -2.93
C VAL A 181 -8.53 -28.81 -4.26
N ALA A 182 -9.59 -28.83 -5.09
CA ALA A 182 -9.60 -28.15 -6.38
C ALA A 182 -9.48 -26.63 -6.23
N LEU A 183 -10.26 -26.01 -5.33
CA LEU A 183 -10.20 -24.58 -5.07
C LEU A 183 -8.84 -24.19 -4.50
N SER A 184 -8.34 -24.93 -3.50
CA SER A 184 -7.03 -24.66 -2.89
C SER A 184 -5.90 -24.71 -3.92
N ALA A 185 -5.94 -25.69 -4.85
CA ALA A 185 -4.99 -25.79 -5.95
C ALA A 185 -5.13 -24.62 -6.93
N ALA A 186 -6.35 -24.21 -7.27
CA ALA A 186 -6.59 -23.09 -8.16
C ALA A 186 -6.11 -21.74 -7.55
N LEU A 187 -6.22 -21.58 -6.23
CA LEU A 187 -5.69 -20.41 -5.50
C LEU A 187 -4.16 -20.39 -5.40
N GLN A 188 -3.45 -21.46 -5.79
CA GLN A 188 -1.98 -21.46 -5.79
C GLN A 188 -1.37 -20.68 -6.97
N ALA A 189 -2.14 -20.41 -8.03
CA ALA A 189 -1.68 -19.58 -9.14
C ALA A 189 -1.23 -18.20 -8.63
N ARG A 190 -0.17 -17.63 -9.23
CA ARG A 190 0.52 -16.45 -8.67
C ARG A 190 -0.46 -15.34 -8.32
N GLU A 191 -1.29 -15.04 -9.31
CA GLU A 191 -2.16 -13.88 -9.44
C GLU A 191 -3.38 -14.06 -8.54
N VAL A 192 -3.94 -15.26 -8.57
CA VAL A 192 -5.07 -15.66 -7.74
C VAL A 192 -4.70 -15.65 -6.27
N ARG A 193 -3.48 -16.06 -5.91
CA ARG A 193 -3.00 -16.05 -4.52
C ARG A 193 -2.96 -14.63 -3.93
N GLU A 194 -2.50 -13.63 -4.69
CA GLU A 194 -2.48 -12.24 -4.22
C GLU A 194 -3.91 -11.72 -4.00
N MET A 195 -4.81 -12.02 -4.94
CA MET A 195 -6.22 -11.66 -4.83
C MET A 195 -6.90 -12.34 -3.63
N ALA A 196 -6.59 -13.61 -3.39
CA ALA A 196 -7.13 -14.41 -2.29
C ALA A 196 -6.77 -13.88 -0.90
N ARG A 197 -5.74 -13.04 -0.78
CA ARG A 197 -5.39 -12.36 0.47
C ARG A 197 -6.43 -11.31 0.88
N ASN A 198 -7.28 -10.86 -0.04
CA ASN A 198 -8.41 -9.98 0.24
C ASN A 198 -9.68 -10.82 0.49
N PRO A 199 -10.36 -10.70 1.65
CA PRO A 199 -11.51 -11.54 1.98
C PRO A 199 -12.67 -11.50 0.96
N MET A 200 -12.94 -10.32 0.39
CA MET A 200 -14.01 -10.14 -0.59
C MET A 200 -13.64 -10.81 -1.91
N MET A 201 -12.41 -10.63 -2.37
CA MET A 201 -11.93 -11.26 -3.61
C MET A 201 -11.81 -12.78 -3.46
N LEU A 202 -11.40 -13.28 -2.28
CA LEU A 202 -11.41 -14.70 -1.97
C LEU A 202 -12.82 -15.30 -2.06
N SER A 203 -13.82 -14.59 -1.53
CA SER A 203 -15.21 -15.01 -1.60
C SER A 203 -15.71 -15.04 -3.05
N ALA A 204 -15.35 -14.04 -3.85
CA ALA A 204 -15.64 -13.96 -5.28
C ALA A 204 -14.98 -15.10 -6.08
N LEU A 205 -13.69 -15.38 -5.83
CA LEU A 205 -12.95 -16.49 -6.45
C LEU A 205 -13.58 -17.84 -6.11
N ALA A 206 -13.94 -18.04 -4.85
CA ALA A 206 -14.61 -19.26 -4.40
C ALA A 206 -15.98 -19.42 -5.08
N ALA A 207 -16.77 -18.34 -5.20
CA ALA A 207 -18.05 -18.35 -5.90
C ALA A 207 -17.91 -18.69 -7.40
N ILE A 208 -16.94 -18.09 -8.11
CA ILE A 208 -16.67 -18.41 -9.52
C ILE A 208 -16.24 -19.86 -9.68
N HIS A 209 -15.38 -20.37 -8.79
CA HIS A 209 -14.92 -21.76 -8.87
C HIS A 209 -16.09 -22.76 -8.80
N LEU A 210 -17.16 -22.45 -8.04
CA LEU A 210 -18.36 -23.29 -7.98
C LEU A 210 -19.09 -23.42 -9.32
N THR A 211 -18.92 -22.45 -10.22
CA THR A 211 -19.54 -22.48 -11.56
C THR A 211 -18.83 -23.42 -12.53
N GLY A 212 -17.65 -23.95 -12.16
CA GLY A 212 -16.80 -24.76 -13.04
C GLY A 212 -15.97 -23.95 -14.04
N GLY A 213 -16.01 -22.62 -13.96
CA GLY A 213 -15.23 -21.71 -14.79
C GLY A 213 -13.74 -21.65 -14.40
N ARG A 214 -12.91 -21.15 -15.34
CA ARG A 214 -11.51 -20.80 -15.07
C ARG A 214 -11.46 -19.62 -14.09
N LEU A 215 -10.52 -19.65 -13.14
CA LEU A 215 -10.27 -18.49 -12.30
C LEU A 215 -9.61 -17.35 -13.10
N PRO A 216 -9.94 -16.09 -12.77
CA PRO A 216 -9.42 -14.92 -13.47
C PRO A 216 -7.92 -14.74 -13.24
N ASP A 217 -7.25 -14.15 -14.23
CA ASP A 217 -5.81 -13.86 -14.17
C ASP A 217 -5.54 -12.48 -13.50
N ASN A 218 -6.55 -11.64 -13.34
CA ASN A 218 -6.40 -10.31 -12.74
C ASN A 218 -7.68 -9.83 -12.04
N ARG A 219 -7.53 -8.76 -11.25
CA ARG A 219 -8.63 -8.16 -10.50
C ARG A 219 -9.77 -7.72 -11.42
N LEU A 220 -9.52 -7.08 -12.56
CA LEU A 220 -10.60 -6.61 -13.45
C LEU A 220 -11.47 -7.78 -13.96
N GLU A 221 -10.83 -8.84 -14.45
CA GLU A 221 -11.51 -10.04 -14.93
C GLU A 221 -12.32 -10.73 -13.83
N LEU A 222 -11.86 -10.70 -12.57
CA LEU A 222 -12.65 -11.20 -11.44
C LEU A 222 -14.00 -10.48 -11.33
N TYR A 223 -14.02 -9.15 -11.45
CA TYR A 223 -15.26 -8.38 -11.38
C TYR A 223 -16.14 -8.61 -12.61
N ASP A 224 -15.57 -8.74 -13.82
CA ASP A 224 -16.34 -9.15 -15.00
C ASP A 224 -17.07 -10.47 -14.74
N LEU A 225 -16.32 -11.51 -14.31
CA LEU A 225 -16.86 -12.85 -14.09
C LEU A 225 -17.93 -12.88 -12.98
N VAL A 226 -17.69 -12.23 -11.84
CA VAL A 226 -18.68 -12.21 -10.74
C VAL A 226 -19.94 -11.47 -11.15
N VAL A 227 -19.81 -10.28 -11.74
CA VAL A 227 -20.98 -9.47 -12.10
C VAL A 227 -21.80 -10.14 -13.20
N GLU A 228 -21.14 -10.74 -14.20
CA GLU A 228 -21.81 -11.52 -15.23
C GLU A 228 -22.48 -12.77 -14.66
N TRP A 229 -21.79 -13.51 -13.79
CA TRP A 229 -22.36 -14.68 -13.14
C TRP A 229 -23.60 -14.32 -12.32
N LEU A 230 -23.51 -13.29 -11.47
CA LEU A 230 -24.64 -12.81 -10.66
C LEU A 230 -25.81 -12.36 -11.55
N ALA A 231 -25.53 -11.61 -12.63
CA ALA A 231 -26.54 -11.20 -13.59
C ALA A 231 -27.21 -12.41 -14.28
N ARG A 232 -26.45 -13.46 -14.63
CA ARG A 232 -26.96 -14.69 -15.28
C ARG A 232 -27.64 -15.66 -14.32
N SER A 233 -27.29 -15.63 -13.03
CA SER A 233 -27.79 -16.60 -12.04
C SER A 233 -29.28 -16.45 -11.74
N ARG A 234 -29.89 -15.33 -12.13
CA ARG A 234 -31.34 -15.12 -12.08
C ARG A 234 -32.05 -15.98 -13.12
N LYS A 235 -33.12 -16.67 -12.70
CA LYS A 235 -34.00 -17.41 -13.62
C LYS A 235 -34.61 -16.44 -14.63
N ASP A 236 -34.47 -16.72 -15.92
CA ASP A 236 -35.18 -16.01 -16.98
C ASP A 236 -36.69 -16.27 -16.85
N LEU A 237 -37.36 -15.45 -16.04
CA LEU A 237 -38.81 -15.46 -15.92
C LEU A 237 -39.40 -14.84 -17.20
N PRO A 238 -40.50 -15.39 -17.75
CA PRO A 238 -41.15 -14.83 -18.94
C PRO A 238 -41.49 -13.34 -18.74
N GLY A 239 -40.98 -12.47 -19.63
CA GLY A 239 -41.18 -11.03 -19.56
C GLY A 239 -40.07 -10.24 -18.86
N GLN A 240 -39.03 -10.90 -18.33
CA GLN A 240 -37.84 -10.20 -17.84
C GLN A 240 -36.82 -9.91 -18.97
N PRO A 241 -36.10 -8.78 -18.88
CA PRO A 241 -35.01 -8.46 -19.81
C PRO A 241 -33.86 -9.47 -19.70
N ASP A 242 -33.12 -9.64 -20.79
CA ASP A 242 -31.86 -10.39 -20.79
C ASP A 242 -30.85 -9.79 -19.79
N TRP A 243 -29.80 -10.55 -19.49
CA TRP A 243 -28.80 -10.16 -18.51
C TRP A 243 -27.97 -8.92 -18.95
N GLU A 244 -27.82 -8.67 -20.25
CA GLU A 244 -27.07 -7.52 -20.80
C GLU A 244 -27.83 -6.21 -20.56
N THR A 245 -29.13 -6.22 -20.85
CA THR A 245 -30.06 -5.12 -20.61
C THR A 245 -30.16 -4.82 -19.11
N ARG A 246 -30.13 -5.85 -18.26
CA ARG A 246 -30.08 -5.66 -16.79
C ARG A 246 -28.79 -4.98 -16.37
N LEU A 247 -27.66 -5.44 -16.91
CA LEU A 247 -26.36 -4.86 -16.61
C LEU A 247 -26.24 -3.41 -17.06
N GLU A 248 -26.85 -3.04 -18.19
CA GLU A 248 -27.00 -1.64 -18.63
C GLU A 248 -27.72 -0.77 -17.60
N ARG A 249 -28.85 -1.24 -17.07
CA ARG A 249 -29.59 -0.51 -16.01
C ARG A 249 -28.74 -0.35 -14.74
N LEU A 250 -28.03 -1.40 -14.33
CA LEU A 250 -27.16 -1.36 -13.16
C LEU A 250 -26.00 -0.37 -13.33
N ARG A 251 -25.44 -0.26 -14.54
CA ARG A 251 -24.38 0.71 -14.88
C ARG A 251 -24.86 2.16 -14.74
N LEU A 252 -26.05 2.49 -15.27
CA LEU A 252 -26.63 3.83 -15.13
C LEU A 252 -26.94 4.19 -13.68
N LEU A 253 -27.53 3.26 -12.92
CA LEU A 253 -27.76 3.46 -11.48
C LEU A 253 -26.44 3.71 -10.75
N ALA A 254 -25.42 2.87 -11.00
CA ALA A 254 -24.12 3.00 -10.37
C ALA A 254 -23.47 4.36 -10.65
N LEU A 255 -23.48 4.80 -11.91
CA LEU A 255 -22.95 6.12 -12.27
C LEU A 255 -23.76 7.25 -11.64
N GLY A 256 -25.10 7.19 -11.67
CA GLY A 256 -25.95 8.21 -11.05
C GLY A 256 -25.78 8.33 -9.54
N MET A 257 -25.61 7.19 -8.84
CA MET A 257 -25.31 7.17 -7.40
C MET A 257 -23.89 7.65 -7.10
N GLN A 258 -22.94 7.40 -8.01
CA GLN A 258 -21.57 7.88 -7.91
C GLN A 258 -21.47 9.41 -8.17
N THR A 259 -22.33 9.95 -9.03
CA THR A 259 -22.36 11.37 -9.40
C THR A 259 -23.40 12.21 -8.66
N HIS A 260 -24.09 11.62 -7.69
CA HIS A 260 -25.20 12.22 -6.98
C HIS A 260 -24.86 13.62 -6.44
N PRO A 261 -25.79 14.61 -6.50
CA PRO A 261 -25.50 16.00 -6.13
C PRO A 261 -24.94 16.21 -4.72
N GLY A 262 -25.30 15.31 -3.80
CA GLY A 262 -24.79 15.29 -2.42
C GLY A 262 -23.43 14.63 -2.23
N GLY A 263 -22.73 14.25 -3.30
CA GLY A 263 -21.57 13.35 -3.27
C GLY A 263 -21.98 11.89 -3.47
N ARG A 264 -20.99 10.99 -3.58
CA ARG A 264 -21.23 9.56 -3.80
C ARG A 264 -22.15 9.00 -2.71
N VAL A 265 -23.25 8.38 -3.11
CA VAL A 265 -24.19 7.70 -2.21
C VAL A 265 -24.22 6.20 -2.50
N ARG A 266 -24.40 5.40 -1.44
CA ARG A 266 -24.57 3.94 -1.55
C ARG A 266 -26.04 3.52 -1.64
N GLN A 267 -26.94 4.43 -1.27
CA GLN A 267 -28.37 4.21 -1.21
C GLN A 267 -29.09 5.45 -1.74
N ILE A 268 -30.16 5.22 -2.50
CA ILE A 268 -31.08 6.26 -2.99
C ILE A 268 -32.54 5.81 -2.82
N GLU A 269 -33.46 6.76 -2.82
CA GLU A 269 -34.89 6.44 -2.83
C GLU A 269 -35.28 5.82 -4.19
N VAL A 270 -36.24 4.89 -4.19
CA VAL A 270 -36.70 4.19 -5.40
C VAL A 270 -37.17 5.16 -6.49
N GLY A 271 -37.76 6.30 -6.11
CA GLY A 271 -38.16 7.35 -7.06
C GLY A 271 -36.96 8.05 -7.72
N GLU A 272 -35.89 8.30 -6.98
CA GLU A 272 -34.64 8.85 -7.53
C GLU A 272 -34.00 7.83 -8.47
N GLY A 273 -33.96 6.56 -8.08
CA GLY A 273 -33.48 5.48 -8.94
C GLY A 273 -34.30 5.36 -10.22
N ALA A 274 -35.62 5.49 -10.14
CA ALA A 274 -36.48 5.44 -11.30
C ALA A 274 -36.26 6.64 -12.23
N THR A 275 -35.95 7.82 -11.66
CA THR A 275 -35.54 9.00 -12.43
C THR A 275 -34.28 8.72 -13.24
N LEU A 276 -33.27 8.09 -12.63
CA LEU A 276 -32.02 7.71 -13.30
C LEU A 276 -32.23 6.71 -14.44
N LEU A 277 -33.17 5.77 -14.28
CA LEU A 277 -33.50 4.76 -15.30
C LEU A 277 -34.54 5.22 -16.32
N SER A 278 -35.22 6.33 -16.08
CA SER A 278 -36.30 6.84 -16.95
C SER A 278 -35.89 7.06 -18.41
N PRO A 279 -34.64 7.47 -18.75
CA PRO A 279 -34.23 7.59 -20.15
C PRO A 279 -34.23 6.27 -20.93
N LEU A 280 -34.09 5.12 -20.25
CA LEU A 280 -34.11 3.80 -20.89
C LEU A 280 -35.50 3.15 -20.90
N LEU A 281 -36.28 3.31 -19.83
CA LEU A 281 -37.50 2.52 -19.60
C LEU A 281 -38.78 3.37 -19.52
N GLY A 282 -38.66 4.68 -19.33
CA GLY A 282 -39.78 5.52 -18.87
C GLY A 282 -40.07 5.32 -17.37
N GLU A 283 -40.65 6.32 -16.74
CA GLU A 283 -40.77 6.42 -15.27
C GLU A 283 -41.53 5.25 -14.62
N LYS A 284 -42.66 4.82 -15.22
CA LYS A 284 -43.49 3.72 -14.68
C LYS A 284 -42.80 2.37 -14.76
N ASP A 285 -42.13 2.06 -15.87
CA ASP A 285 -41.44 0.79 -16.04
C ASP A 285 -40.12 0.78 -15.27
N ALA A 286 -39.49 1.93 -15.05
CA ALA A 286 -38.33 2.08 -14.16
C ALA A 286 -38.68 1.79 -12.69
N LEU A 287 -39.80 2.34 -12.18
CA LEU A 287 -40.30 2.03 -10.83
C LEU A 287 -40.61 0.54 -10.66
N ARG A 288 -41.28 -0.07 -11.65
CA ARG A 288 -41.56 -1.51 -11.64
C ARG A 288 -40.27 -2.32 -11.63
N CYS A 289 -39.34 -1.98 -12.52
CA CYS A 289 -38.03 -2.63 -12.61
C CYS A 289 -37.30 -2.63 -11.25
N LEU A 290 -37.19 -1.46 -10.59
CA LEU A 290 -36.48 -1.37 -9.31
C LEU A 290 -37.17 -2.11 -8.17
N ARG A 291 -38.50 -2.24 -8.19
CA ARG A 291 -39.21 -3.07 -7.21
C ARG A 291 -39.02 -4.56 -7.49
N ASP A 292 -38.99 -4.94 -8.76
CA ASP A 292 -38.74 -6.33 -9.16
C ASP A 292 -37.28 -6.76 -8.89
N GLU A 293 -36.35 -5.80 -8.72
CA GLU A 293 -34.94 -6.04 -8.33
C GLU A 293 -34.77 -6.56 -6.89
N GLU A 294 -35.82 -6.56 -6.05
CA GLU A 294 -35.81 -7.06 -4.66
C GLU A 294 -35.44 -8.56 -4.56
N ALA A 295 -35.57 -9.31 -5.66
CA ALA A 295 -35.21 -10.73 -5.71
C ALA A 295 -33.72 -10.96 -6.08
N ASP A 296 -32.90 -11.24 -5.07
CA ASP A 296 -31.67 -12.07 -5.11
C ASP A 296 -30.59 -11.78 -6.20
N SER A 297 -30.31 -10.53 -6.63
CA SER A 297 -29.16 -10.31 -7.55
C SER A 297 -27.80 -10.54 -6.91
N GLY A 298 -27.68 -10.38 -5.58
CA GLY A 298 -26.37 -10.27 -4.92
C GLY A 298 -25.57 -9.00 -5.30
N ILE A 299 -26.13 -8.12 -6.13
CA ILE A 299 -25.54 -6.85 -6.58
C ILE A 299 -26.26 -5.67 -5.94
N LEU A 300 -27.59 -5.62 -6.10
CA LEU A 300 -28.49 -4.63 -5.50
C LEU A 300 -29.35 -5.29 -4.41
N ALA A 301 -29.65 -4.50 -3.38
CA ALA A 301 -30.68 -4.78 -2.40
C ALA A 301 -31.73 -3.67 -2.44
N VAL A 302 -33.00 -4.06 -2.38
CA VAL A 302 -34.13 -3.15 -2.23
C VAL A 302 -34.68 -3.36 -0.83
N ARG A 303 -34.73 -2.29 -0.02
CA ARG A 303 -35.18 -2.34 1.37
C ARG A 303 -36.18 -1.21 1.62
N GLY A 304 -37.46 -1.57 1.68
CA GLY A 304 -38.55 -0.59 1.72
C GLY A 304 -38.54 0.28 0.46
N ASP A 305 -38.49 1.60 0.62
CA ASP A 305 -38.45 2.56 -0.48
C ASP A 305 -37.03 2.93 -0.94
N ASN A 306 -36.02 2.14 -0.59
CA ASN A 306 -34.63 2.41 -0.93
C ASN A 306 -33.98 1.31 -1.76
N VAL A 307 -33.07 1.72 -2.64
CA VAL A 307 -32.22 0.85 -3.44
C VAL A 307 -30.76 1.10 -3.05
N GLU A 308 -30.01 0.04 -2.75
CA GLU A 308 -28.59 0.13 -2.42
C GLU A 308 -27.74 -0.95 -3.10
N PHE A 309 -26.48 -0.64 -3.40
CA PHE A 309 -25.51 -1.66 -3.79
C PHE A 309 -25.00 -2.43 -2.56
N LEU A 310 -25.08 -3.76 -2.63
CA LEU A 310 -24.63 -4.64 -1.55
C LEU A 310 -23.14 -4.47 -1.27
N HIS A 311 -22.34 -4.21 -2.30
CA HIS A 311 -20.92 -3.86 -2.16
C HIS A 311 -20.58 -2.60 -2.96
N LEU A 312 -19.92 -1.65 -2.29
CA LEU A 312 -19.48 -0.39 -2.90
C LEU A 312 -18.57 -0.61 -4.12
N LEU A 313 -17.72 -1.65 -4.08
CA LEU A 313 -16.85 -1.99 -5.20
C LEU A 313 -17.61 -2.41 -6.46
N PHE A 314 -18.82 -2.97 -6.33
CA PHE A 314 -19.68 -3.23 -7.50
C PHE A 314 -20.23 -1.94 -8.09
N GLN A 315 -20.64 -0.99 -7.25
CA GLN A 315 -21.02 0.35 -7.70
C GLN A 315 -19.84 1.04 -8.41
N GLU A 316 -18.65 1.04 -7.81
CA GLU A 316 -17.45 1.67 -8.37
C GLU A 316 -17.04 1.03 -9.72
N TYR A 317 -17.09 -0.30 -9.82
CA TYR A 317 -16.83 -1.05 -11.05
C TYR A 317 -17.86 -0.77 -12.15
N LEU A 318 -19.16 -0.80 -11.82
CA LEU A 318 -20.25 -0.57 -12.79
C LEU A 318 -20.27 0.87 -13.28
N ALA A 319 -19.98 1.84 -12.41
CA ALA A 319 -19.82 3.24 -12.79
C ALA A 319 -18.64 3.42 -13.77
N ALA A 320 -17.50 2.75 -13.52
CA ALA A 320 -16.37 2.78 -14.45
C ALA A 320 -16.72 2.15 -15.81
N ARG A 321 -17.50 1.07 -15.81
CA ARG A 321 -17.97 0.41 -17.03
C ARG A 321 -18.93 1.29 -17.85
N GLU A 322 -19.73 2.12 -17.19
CA GLU A 322 -20.57 3.12 -17.87
C GLU A 322 -19.71 4.20 -18.54
N LEU A 323 -18.72 4.72 -17.82
CA LEU A 323 -17.78 5.72 -18.35
C LEU A 323 -16.95 5.18 -19.53
N ASP A 324 -16.51 3.92 -19.48
CA ASP A 324 -15.75 3.30 -20.58
C ASP A 324 -16.61 3.10 -21.85
N ALA A 325 -17.92 2.86 -21.67
CA ALA A 325 -18.88 2.70 -22.75
C ALA A 325 -19.32 4.04 -23.37
N ASN A 326 -19.35 5.12 -22.58
CA ASN A 326 -19.73 6.46 -22.98
C ASN A 326 -18.59 7.47 -22.73
N GLU A 327 -17.53 7.42 -23.56
CA GLU A 327 -16.34 8.29 -23.40
C GLU A 327 -16.66 9.80 -23.22
N PRO A 328 -17.65 10.40 -23.92
CA PRO A 328 -18.05 11.79 -23.67
C PRO A 328 -18.46 12.07 -22.21
N GLU A 329 -19.07 11.09 -21.54
CA GLU A 329 -19.52 11.19 -20.15
C GLU A 329 -18.34 11.33 -19.18
N ILE A 330 -17.16 10.79 -19.53
CA ILE A 330 -15.91 11.00 -18.78
C ILE A 330 -15.67 12.51 -18.63
N SER A 331 -15.91 13.27 -19.69
CA SER A 331 -15.68 14.72 -19.67
C SER A 331 -16.72 15.49 -18.88
N ALA A 332 -17.98 15.11 -19.00
CA ALA A 332 -19.06 15.71 -18.23
C ALA A 332 -18.93 15.44 -16.72
N THR A 333 -18.43 14.26 -16.36
CA THR A 333 -18.43 13.76 -14.98
C THR A 333 -17.10 13.94 -14.26
N ILE A 334 -15.97 13.48 -14.82
CA ILE A 334 -14.67 13.48 -14.12
C ILE A 334 -14.00 14.85 -14.18
N TRP A 335 -14.01 15.49 -15.37
CA TRP A 335 -13.22 16.70 -15.61
C TRP A 335 -13.89 17.97 -15.08
N LYS A 336 -15.21 18.09 -15.26
CA LYS A 336 -15.97 19.32 -14.95
C LYS A 336 -15.89 19.72 -13.48
N ASP A 337 -15.88 18.75 -12.58
CA ASP A 337 -16.00 18.98 -11.13
C ASP A 337 -14.70 18.68 -10.36
N ARG A 338 -13.54 18.60 -11.04
CA ARG A 338 -12.23 18.26 -10.44
C ARG A 338 -12.26 16.97 -9.58
N ARG A 339 -13.16 16.03 -9.90
CA ARG A 339 -13.37 14.76 -9.17
C ARG A 339 -12.18 13.80 -9.29
N LEU A 340 -11.27 14.07 -10.21
CA LEU A 340 -10.05 13.29 -10.46
C LEU A 340 -9.24 12.94 -9.20
N TYR A 341 -9.14 13.86 -8.24
CA TYR A 341 -8.35 13.67 -7.00
C TYR A 341 -9.20 13.29 -5.78
N SER A 342 -10.50 13.14 -5.98
CA SER A 342 -11.41 12.81 -4.89
C SER A 342 -11.28 11.32 -4.55
N LEU A 343 -11.29 11.00 -3.25
CA LEU A 343 -11.12 9.63 -2.77
C LEU A 343 -12.26 8.72 -3.25
N GLU A 344 -13.44 9.32 -3.40
CA GLU A 344 -14.68 8.68 -3.81
C GLU A 344 -14.60 8.10 -5.24
N TRP A 345 -13.71 8.64 -6.07
CA TRP A 345 -13.56 8.27 -7.48
C TRP A 345 -12.33 7.41 -7.77
N ARG A 346 -11.50 7.14 -6.75
CA ARG A 346 -10.21 6.46 -6.96
C ARG A 346 -10.35 5.05 -7.54
N GLU A 347 -11.23 4.22 -6.97
CA GLU A 347 -11.45 2.86 -7.50
C GLU A 347 -12.14 2.91 -8.88
N VAL A 348 -13.02 3.89 -9.12
CA VAL A 348 -13.64 4.10 -10.45
C VAL A 348 -12.56 4.41 -11.50
N MET A 349 -11.62 5.30 -11.18
CA MET A 349 -10.49 5.64 -12.05
C MET A 349 -9.56 4.45 -12.30
N TRP A 350 -9.33 3.62 -11.27
CA TRP A 350 -8.59 2.37 -11.41
C TRP A 350 -9.25 1.41 -12.41
N PHE A 351 -10.54 1.12 -12.22
CA PHE A 351 -11.30 0.23 -13.11
C PHE A 351 -11.35 0.80 -14.53
N LEU A 352 -11.61 2.10 -14.69
CA LEU A 352 -11.67 2.76 -15.98
C LEU A 352 -10.33 2.65 -16.72
N ALA A 353 -9.22 2.95 -16.06
CA ALA A 353 -7.89 2.81 -16.65
C ALA A 353 -7.62 1.36 -17.07
N ALA A 354 -7.96 0.38 -16.23
CA ALA A 354 -7.76 -1.04 -16.51
C ALA A 354 -8.60 -1.53 -17.70
N MET A 355 -9.87 -1.11 -17.78
CA MET A 355 -10.77 -1.39 -18.92
C MET A 355 -10.23 -0.76 -20.21
N MET A 356 -9.84 0.51 -20.17
CA MET A 356 -9.26 1.20 -21.32
C MET A 356 -7.97 0.55 -21.79
N ARG A 357 -7.12 0.07 -20.87
CA ARG A 357 -5.89 -0.66 -21.19
C ARG A 357 -6.17 -2.00 -21.87
N ARG A 358 -7.23 -2.71 -21.45
CA ARG A 358 -7.71 -3.94 -22.08
C ARG A 358 -8.15 -3.72 -23.53
N SER A 359 -8.84 -2.60 -23.82
CA SER A 359 -9.18 -2.22 -25.20
C SER A 359 -7.97 -1.78 -26.03
N GLY A 360 -6.88 -1.36 -25.40
CA GLY A 360 -5.59 -1.12 -26.04
C GLY A 360 -4.77 0.00 -25.40
N PRO A 361 -3.44 -0.01 -25.56
CA PRO A 361 -2.54 0.96 -24.91
C PRO A 361 -2.79 2.40 -25.37
N ARG A 362 -3.32 2.62 -26.58
CA ARG A 362 -3.69 3.94 -27.08
C ARG A 362 -4.88 4.53 -26.30
N LYS A 363 -5.89 3.73 -25.98
CA LYS A 363 -7.08 4.18 -25.22
C LYS A 363 -6.67 4.58 -23.79
N ALA A 364 -5.87 3.74 -23.12
CA ALA A 364 -5.30 4.09 -21.81
C ALA A 364 -4.44 5.35 -21.86
N ASN A 365 -3.55 5.52 -22.85
CA ASN A 365 -2.73 6.73 -22.96
C ASN A 365 -3.57 8.01 -23.15
N ARG A 366 -4.69 7.97 -23.88
CA ARG A 366 -5.61 9.11 -23.98
C ARG A 366 -6.14 9.57 -22.62
N LEU A 367 -6.39 8.64 -21.70
CA LEU A 367 -6.81 8.99 -20.33
C LEU A 367 -5.69 9.70 -19.56
N PHE A 368 -4.45 9.19 -19.67
CA PHE A 368 -3.28 9.79 -19.04
C PHE A 368 -3.01 11.19 -19.62
N ASP A 369 -3.10 11.35 -20.94
CA ASP A 369 -2.96 12.63 -21.63
C ASP A 369 -4.01 13.64 -21.14
N ALA A 370 -5.27 13.23 -21.06
CA ALA A 370 -6.35 14.09 -20.59
C ALA A 370 -6.10 14.60 -19.15
N VAL A 371 -5.56 13.75 -18.28
CA VAL A 371 -5.18 14.12 -16.90
C VAL A 371 -3.99 15.09 -16.90
N LEU A 372 -2.95 14.83 -17.70
CA LEU A 372 -1.76 15.68 -17.79
C LEU A 372 -2.10 17.08 -18.31
N GLU A 373 -2.92 17.18 -19.36
CA GLU A 373 -3.38 18.45 -19.94
C GLU A 373 -4.09 19.35 -18.91
N ARG A 374 -4.82 18.74 -17.98
CA ARG A 374 -5.65 19.42 -16.97
C ARG A 374 -4.95 19.59 -15.63
N THR A 375 -3.67 19.23 -15.56
CA THR A 375 -2.85 19.43 -14.37
C THR A 375 -2.69 20.91 -14.08
N GLY A 376 -3.04 21.31 -12.86
CA GLY A 376 -2.92 22.69 -12.40
C GLY A 376 -1.46 23.16 -12.38
N THR A 377 -1.26 24.48 -12.35
CA THR A 377 0.08 25.09 -12.33
C THR A 377 0.73 25.07 -10.96
N SER A 378 -0.04 24.83 -9.89
CA SER A 378 0.49 24.79 -8.53
C SER A 378 1.35 23.53 -8.30
N PRO A 379 2.43 23.60 -7.49
CA PRO A 379 3.19 22.42 -7.08
C PRO A 379 2.30 21.34 -6.44
N ALA A 380 1.28 21.74 -5.67
CA ALA A 380 0.29 20.86 -5.05
C ALA A 380 -0.53 20.05 -6.06
N ASP A 381 -0.95 20.68 -7.16
CA ASP A 381 -1.73 20.02 -8.21
C ASP A 381 -0.83 19.06 -9.00
N ARG A 382 0.40 19.48 -9.34
CA ARG A 382 1.38 18.63 -10.02
C ARG A 382 1.75 17.38 -9.21
N ALA A 383 1.98 17.53 -7.90
CA ALA A 383 2.22 16.41 -7.00
C ALA A 383 1.05 15.41 -6.99
N ARG A 384 -0.18 15.91 -6.88
CA ARG A 384 -1.40 15.07 -6.90
C ARG A 384 -1.60 14.37 -8.25
N THR A 385 -1.32 15.05 -9.37
CA THR A 385 -1.31 14.42 -10.70
C THR A 385 -0.32 13.26 -10.75
N VAL A 386 0.93 13.50 -10.35
CA VAL A 386 1.98 12.49 -10.41
C VAL A 386 1.62 11.29 -9.53
N ALA A 387 1.12 11.53 -8.31
CA ALA A 387 0.66 10.48 -7.41
C ALA A 387 -0.42 9.60 -8.05
N LEU A 388 -1.44 10.23 -8.64
CA LEU A 388 -2.56 9.54 -9.27
C LEU A 388 -2.11 8.74 -10.49
N LEU A 389 -1.36 9.37 -11.40
CA LEU A 389 -0.92 8.71 -12.63
C LEU A 389 0.06 7.57 -12.35
N THR A 390 0.89 7.69 -11.32
CA THR A 390 1.74 6.59 -10.86
C THR A 390 0.90 5.42 -10.39
N LEU A 391 -0.07 5.67 -9.51
CA LEU A 391 -0.97 4.63 -8.99
C LEU A 391 -1.65 3.89 -10.14
N LEU A 392 -2.25 4.64 -11.06
CA LEU A 392 -2.89 4.06 -12.23
C LEU A 392 -1.87 3.27 -13.07
N LYS A 393 -0.68 3.83 -13.35
CA LYS A 393 0.36 3.15 -14.16
C LYS A 393 0.76 1.80 -13.54
N ASP A 394 1.00 1.76 -12.23
CA ASP A 394 1.43 0.56 -11.52
C ASP A 394 0.38 -0.54 -11.54
N ASP A 395 -0.88 -0.15 -11.42
CA ASP A 395 -2.02 -1.04 -11.50
C ASP A 395 -2.29 -1.54 -12.93
N LEU A 396 -1.79 -0.84 -13.95
CA LEU A 396 -1.86 -1.24 -15.37
C LEU A 396 -0.73 -2.17 -15.83
N ARG A 397 0.18 -2.57 -14.93
CA ARG A 397 1.24 -3.52 -15.23
C ARG A 397 0.63 -4.84 -15.73
N ARG A 398 0.98 -5.24 -16.95
CA ARG A 398 0.56 -6.53 -17.52
C ARG A 398 1.60 -7.56 -17.15
N ARG A 399 1.21 -8.69 -16.56
CA ARG A 399 2.09 -9.87 -16.53
C ARG A 399 1.84 -10.72 -17.76
N ASP A 400 2.88 -10.96 -18.54
CA ASP A 400 2.87 -11.86 -19.69
C ASP A 400 2.85 -13.31 -19.22
N SER A 401 2.51 -14.24 -20.12
CA SER A 401 2.30 -15.66 -19.81
C SER A 401 3.53 -16.38 -19.24
N ASP A 402 4.72 -15.79 -19.39
CA ASP A 402 5.99 -16.26 -18.83
C ASP A 402 6.28 -15.69 -17.42
N GLY A 403 5.33 -14.93 -16.85
CA GLY A 403 5.43 -14.31 -15.54
C GLY A 403 6.17 -12.96 -15.53
N THR A 404 6.66 -12.48 -16.68
CA THR A 404 7.31 -11.16 -16.79
C THR A 404 6.27 -10.04 -16.70
N ALA A 405 6.53 -9.01 -15.90
CA ALA A 405 5.66 -7.85 -15.84
C ALA A 405 6.10 -6.82 -16.88
N THR A 406 5.35 -6.67 -17.95
CA THR A 406 5.51 -5.56 -18.89
C THR A 406 4.83 -4.33 -18.30
N GLU A 407 5.65 -3.34 -17.94
CA GLU A 407 5.17 -2.04 -17.47
C GLU A 407 4.29 -1.36 -18.54
N PHE A 408 3.25 -0.66 -18.07
CA PHE A 408 2.54 0.25 -18.93
C PHE A 408 3.40 1.49 -19.21
N ALA A 409 3.80 1.67 -20.47
CA ALA A 409 4.51 2.86 -20.91
C ALA A 409 3.52 4.01 -21.14
N VAL A 410 3.65 5.06 -20.32
CA VAL A 410 2.97 6.34 -20.54
C VAL A 410 3.70 7.06 -21.68
N SER A 411 3.04 7.25 -22.82
CA SER A 411 3.66 7.79 -24.03
C SER A 411 4.02 9.27 -23.94
N ASN A 412 3.38 10.00 -23.01
CA ASN A 412 3.52 11.44 -22.89
C ASN A 412 4.74 11.81 -22.04
N GLY A 413 5.72 12.46 -22.66
CA GLY A 413 6.97 12.89 -22.01
C GLY A 413 6.75 13.81 -20.79
N ARG A 414 5.65 14.57 -20.77
CA ARG A 414 5.30 15.47 -19.66
C ARG A 414 5.13 14.73 -18.33
N TYR A 415 4.70 13.46 -18.36
CA TYR A 415 4.63 12.65 -17.15
C TYR A 415 6.03 12.43 -16.54
N ALA A 416 7.02 12.07 -17.36
CA ALA A 416 8.40 11.89 -16.90
C ALA A 416 9.02 13.20 -16.41
N ASP A 417 8.70 14.33 -17.05
CA ASP A 417 9.14 15.66 -16.61
C ASP A 417 8.57 16.01 -15.22
N LEU A 418 7.26 15.80 -15.02
CA LEU A 418 6.61 16.05 -13.73
C LEU A 418 7.15 15.14 -12.63
N VAL A 419 7.40 13.86 -12.94
CA VAL A 419 8.01 12.94 -11.97
C VAL A 419 9.41 13.41 -11.57
N ARG A 420 10.25 13.80 -12.55
CA ARG A 420 11.58 14.38 -12.26
C ARG A 420 11.49 15.66 -11.42
N GLU A 421 10.54 16.53 -11.74
CA GLU A 421 10.30 17.75 -10.97
C GLU A 421 9.97 17.42 -9.51
N MET A 422 9.05 16.48 -9.28
CA MET A 422 8.66 16.08 -7.91
C MET A 422 9.76 15.34 -7.17
N VAL A 423 10.61 14.58 -7.88
CA VAL A 423 11.81 13.96 -7.29
C VAL A 423 12.81 15.02 -6.84
N GLY A 424 13.04 16.06 -7.65
CA GLY A 424 13.93 17.16 -7.28
C GLY A 424 13.52 17.87 -5.98
N LEU A 425 12.21 17.95 -5.67
CA LEU A 425 11.70 18.62 -4.47
C LEU A 425 12.14 18.00 -3.14
N PHE A 426 12.55 16.72 -3.10
CA PHE A 426 13.03 16.08 -1.87
C PHE A 426 14.52 15.75 -1.89
N GLU A 427 15.19 15.92 -3.04
CA GLU A 427 16.65 15.85 -3.13
C GLU A 427 17.33 17.18 -2.80
N ASP A 428 16.60 18.29 -2.98
CA ASP A 428 17.05 19.66 -2.69
C ASP A 428 16.27 20.27 -1.51
N ALA A 429 16.96 20.48 -0.39
CA ALA A 429 16.38 21.01 0.83
C ALA A 429 15.88 22.46 0.70
N GLU A 430 16.45 23.27 -0.21
CA GLU A 430 15.99 24.63 -0.46
C GLU A 430 14.74 24.66 -1.35
N ALA A 431 14.66 23.75 -2.34
CA ALA A 431 13.49 23.63 -3.22
C ALA A 431 12.22 23.20 -2.47
N GLY A 432 12.36 22.36 -1.43
CA GLY A 432 11.25 21.92 -0.58
C GLY A 432 10.83 22.91 0.52
N ALA A 433 11.67 23.89 0.86
CA ALA A 433 11.45 24.80 1.98
C ALA A 433 10.32 25.82 1.73
N GLY A 434 10.02 26.13 0.46
CA GLY A 434 8.96 27.06 0.06
C GLY A 434 7.56 26.44 -0.10
N LEU A 435 7.42 25.13 0.10
CA LEU A 435 6.17 24.39 -0.11
C LEU A 435 5.42 24.18 1.21
N ASP A 436 4.09 24.30 1.17
CA ASP A 436 3.24 23.98 2.30
C ASP A 436 3.27 22.47 2.64
N MET A 437 2.93 22.14 3.88
CA MET A 437 2.98 20.75 4.38
C MET A 437 2.04 19.79 3.64
N ALA A 438 0.89 20.25 3.14
CA ALA A 438 -0.04 19.40 2.40
C ALA A 438 0.52 19.03 1.03
N THR A 439 1.19 19.97 0.36
CA THR A 439 1.91 19.76 -0.90
C THR A 439 3.06 18.78 -0.72
N ARG A 440 3.87 18.96 0.35
CA ARG A 440 4.97 18.05 0.68
C ARG A 440 4.47 16.64 1.01
N ALA A 441 3.36 16.51 1.75
CA ALA A 441 2.76 15.21 2.05
C ALA A 441 2.23 14.51 0.78
N ALA A 442 1.54 15.22 -0.11
CA ALA A 442 1.02 14.65 -1.35
C ALA A 442 2.14 14.17 -2.29
N ALA A 443 3.23 14.94 -2.40
CA ALA A 443 4.39 14.55 -3.19
C ALA A 443 5.17 13.38 -2.53
N ALA A 444 5.20 13.31 -1.20
CA ALA A 444 5.80 12.19 -0.46
C ALA A 444 5.01 10.89 -0.64
N GLU A 445 3.67 10.95 -0.59
CA GLU A 445 2.80 9.80 -0.90
C GLU A 445 2.97 9.33 -2.36
N ALA A 446 3.15 10.27 -3.30
CA ALA A 446 3.45 9.95 -4.70
C ALA A 446 4.78 9.17 -4.82
N TRP A 447 5.79 9.65 -4.11
CA TRP A 447 7.13 9.07 -4.05
C TRP A 447 7.13 7.70 -3.37
N GLU A 448 6.41 7.55 -2.27
CA GLU A 448 6.26 6.28 -1.55
C GLU A 448 5.68 5.17 -2.47
N ARG A 449 4.72 5.53 -3.32
CA ARG A 449 4.00 4.63 -4.23
C ARG A 449 4.70 4.38 -5.56
N LEU A 450 5.50 5.32 -6.06
CA LEU A 450 6.46 5.10 -7.16
C LEU A 450 7.47 3.98 -6.82
N GLY A 451 7.53 3.56 -5.55
CA GLY A 451 8.57 2.70 -5.04
C GLY A 451 9.90 3.43 -5.08
N ASP A 452 10.97 2.68 -5.26
CA ASP A 452 12.31 3.23 -5.31
C ASP A 452 12.51 4.00 -6.63
N VAL A 453 12.20 5.31 -6.62
CA VAL A 453 12.29 6.21 -7.78
C VAL A 453 13.72 6.37 -8.30
N SER A 454 14.71 6.00 -7.47
CA SER A 454 16.11 5.73 -7.86
C SER A 454 16.22 4.67 -8.97
N ARG A 455 15.14 3.91 -9.22
CA ARG A 455 14.98 2.87 -10.25
C ARG A 455 14.14 3.31 -11.44
N LEU A 456 13.83 4.61 -11.62
CA LEU A 456 13.27 5.11 -12.89
C LEU A 456 14.29 5.06 -14.06
N ARG A 457 15.10 4.02 -14.11
CA ARG A 457 15.87 3.66 -15.28
C ARG A 457 14.91 3.02 -16.26
N LEU A 458 14.73 3.66 -17.40
CA LEU A 458 14.06 3.00 -18.52
C LEU A 458 14.88 1.77 -18.91
N PRO A 459 14.30 0.67 -19.43
CA PRO A 459 15.05 -0.48 -19.93
C PRO A 459 16.12 -0.13 -21.00
N SER A 460 16.05 1.06 -21.56
CA SER A 460 17.02 1.65 -22.49
C SER A 460 18.21 2.33 -21.81
N ASP A 461 18.23 2.48 -20.49
CA ASP A 461 19.33 3.06 -19.73
C ASP A 461 20.52 2.09 -19.71
N PRO A 462 21.72 2.51 -20.15
CA PRO A 462 22.90 1.64 -20.21
C PRO A 462 23.32 1.05 -18.86
N GLU A 463 22.87 1.60 -17.73
CA GLU A 463 23.13 1.04 -16.40
C GLU A 463 21.93 0.32 -15.77
N TYR A 464 20.86 0.04 -16.52
CA TYR A 464 19.73 -0.75 -16.01
C TYR A 464 20.17 -2.17 -15.62
N TRP A 465 21.10 -2.76 -16.39
CA TRP A 465 21.71 -4.06 -16.11
C TRP A 465 23.22 -3.91 -15.96
N VAL A 466 23.79 -4.19 -14.79
CA VAL A 466 25.25 -4.07 -14.54
C VAL A 466 25.83 -5.42 -14.15
N ASP A 467 26.80 -5.93 -14.91
CA ASP A 467 27.55 -7.14 -14.52
C ASP A 467 28.65 -6.77 -13.51
N LEU A 468 28.52 -7.23 -12.26
CA LEU A 468 29.42 -6.87 -11.15
C LEU A 468 30.59 -7.85 -10.97
N GLY A 469 30.55 -9.04 -11.58
CA GLY A 469 31.52 -10.10 -11.29
C GLY A 469 31.61 -10.47 -9.80
N ARG A 470 32.68 -11.17 -9.40
CA ARG A 470 32.92 -11.55 -8.00
C ARG A 470 33.74 -10.50 -7.28
N PHE A 471 33.32 -10.17 -6.06
CA PHE A 471 33.85 -9.01 -5.33
C PHE A 471 33.82 -9.25 -3.80
N ARG A 472 34.63 -8.52 -3.04
CA ARG A 472 34.62 -8.55 -1.56
C ARG A 472 34.54 -7.14 -1.01
N MET A 473 33.69 -6.90 -0.04
CA MET A 473 33.55 -5.61 0.63
C MET A 473 33.97 -5.72 2.10
N GLY A 474 34.51 -4.64 2.64
CA GLY A 474 34.72 -4.49 4.08
C GLY A 474 33.41 -4.74 4.83
N ARG A 475 33.49 -5.47 5.95
CA ARG A 475 32.30 -5.76 6.76
C ARG A 475 31.72 -4.52 7.45
N TYR A 476 32.60 -3.58 7.78
CA TYR A 476 32.32 -2.35 8.51
C TYR A 476 32.80 -1.14 7.68
N PRO A 477 32.22 0.04 7.89
CA PRO A 477 32.84 1.29 7.47
C PRO A 477 34.24 1.44 8.08
N VAL A 478 35.16 2.12 7.39
CA VAL A 478 36.52 2.33 7.91
C VAL A 478 36.46 3.13 9.21
N THR A 479 37.10 2.61 10.25
CA THR A 479 37.11 3.23 11.58
C THR A 479 38.22 4.27 11.72
N VAL A 480 38.09 5.15 12.71
CA VAL A 480 39.13 6.10 13.08
C VAL A 480 40.46 5.39 13.40
N TRP A 481 40.48 4.27 14.12
CA TRP A 481 41.73 3.53 14.41
C TRP A 481 42.38 2.94 13.16
N GLU A 482 41.59 2.51 12.18
CA GLU A 482 42.11 2.00 10.91
C GLU A 482 42.68 3.14 10.06
N TYR A 483 41.97 4.27 9.98
CA TYR A 483 42.44 5.47 9.30
C TYR A 483 43.67 6.09 9.96
N ALA A 484 43.79 6.01 11.29
CA ALA A 484 44.95 6.50 12.02
C ALA A 484 46.26 5.86 11.54
N ARG A 485 46.24 4.59 11.13
CA ARG A 485 47.42 3.92 10.57
C ARG A 485 47.89 4.55 9.26
N PHE A 486 46.95 4.99 8.43
CA PHE A 486 47.25 5.71 7.21
C PHE A 486 47.84 7.10 7.51
N VAL A 487 47.26 7.83 8.47
CA VAL A 487 47.81 9.11 8.95
C VAL A 487 49.24 8.94 9.49
N TYR A 488 49.48 7.92 10.34
CA TYR A 488 50.81 7.62 10.87
C TYR A 488 51.83 7.23 9.78
N ALA A 489 51.37 6.68 8.66
CA ALA A 489 52.19 6.37 7.49
C ALA A 489 52.42 7.58 6.56
N GLY A 490 51.96 8.77 6.94
CA GLY A 490 52.13 10.02 6.18
C GLY A 490 50.91 10.45 5.37
N GLY A 491 49.76 9.82 5.55
CA GLY A 491 48.49 10.25 4.96
C GLY A 491 47.93 11.56 5.59
N PRO A 492 47.06 12.28 4.87
CA PRO A 492 46.47 13.52 5.37
C PRO A 492 45.52 13.29 6.56
N GLU A 493 45.49 14.25 7.48
CA GLU A 493 44.53 14.26 8.58
C GLU A 493 43.16 14.80 8.11
N PRO A 494 42.04 14.12 8.47
CA PRO A 494 40.70 14.63 8.18
C PRO A 494 40.34 15.84 9.05
N SER A 495 39.26 16.54 8.71
CA SER A 495 38.76 17.60 9.61
C SER A 495 38.39 17.02 10.97
N LEU A 496 38.57 17.82 12.03
CA LEU A 496 38.26 17.43 13.41
C LEU A 496 39.03 16.19 13.90
N TRP A 497 40.19 15.86 13.29
CA TRP A 497 40.93 14.63 13.57
C TRP A 497 41.24 14.40 15.06
N GLN A 498 41.66 15.45 15.77
CA GLN A 498 41.98 15.37 17.20
C GLN A 498 40.76 14.97 18.06
N GLU A 499 39.56 15.41 17.68
CA GLU A 499 38.32 15.04 18.37
C GLU A 499 37.91 13.60 18.03
N GLN A 500 38.13 13.18 16.77
CA GLN A 500 37.81 11.82 16.31
C GLN A 500 38.65 10.75 17.01
N LEU A 501 39.93 11.03 17.31
CA LEU A 501 40.87 10.10 17.98
C LEU A 501 40.35 9.58 19.34
N ALA A 502 39.49 10.32 20.03
CA ALA A 502 38.86 9.89 21.27
C ALA A 502 37.88 8.70 21.09
N TYR A 503 37.45 8.43 19.86
CA TYR A 503 36.39 7.46 19.54
C TYR A 503 36.79 6.50 18.43
N GLY A 504 37.90 5.79 18.64
CA GLY A 504 38.56 5.08 17.56
C GLY A 504 37.78 3.94 16.85
N ASN A 505 36.70 3.40 17.46
CA ASN A 505 35.82 2.39 16.84
C ASN A 505 34.61 3.01 16.10
N ARG A 506 34.51 4.34 16.04
CA ARG A 506 33.54 5.02 15.16
C ARG A 506 34.08 5.06 13.73
N PRO A 507 33.19 5.08 12.72
CA PRO A 507 33.52 5.52 11.38
C PRO A 507 34.40 6.77 11.37
N VAL A 508 35.46 6.78 10.57
CA VAL A 508 36.18 8.03 10.25
C VAL A 508 35.27 8.92 9.42
N VAL A 509 35.29 10.23 9.69
CA VAL A 509 34.41 11.18 9.01
C VAL A 509 35.14 12.44 8.55
N ALA A 510 34.46 13.26 7.76
CA ALA A 510 35.01 14.52 7.21
C ALA A 510 36.25 14.29 6.33
N VAL A 511 36.20 13.21 5.56
CA VAL A 511 37.17 12.83 4.54
C VAL A 511 36.62 13.22 3.16
N ASN A 512 37.44 13.82 2.31
CA ASN A 512 37.04 14.07 0.93
C ASN A 512 37.30 12.84 0.06
N TRP A 513 36.78 12.82 -1.16
CA TRP A 513 36.88 11.63 -2.03
C TRP A 513 38.33 11.29 -2.39
N HIS A 514 39.18 12.30 -2.58
CA HIS A 514 40.59 12.13 -2.95
C HIS A 514 41.42 11.47 -1.84
N GLU A 515 41.16 11.81 -0.59
CA GLU A 515 41.81 11.19 0.56
C GLU A 515 41.43 9.74 0.74
N VAL A 516 40.17 9.41 0.45
CA VAL A 516 39.69 8.03 0.48
C VAL A 516 40.37 7.18 -0.60
N VAL A 517 40.60 7.76 -1.79
CA VAL A 517 41.38 7.09 -2.85
C VAL A 517 42.81 6.85 -2.40
N GLN A 518 43.48 7.84 -1.81
CA GLN A 518 44.84 7.68 -1.26
C GLN A 518 44.90 6.62 -0.16
N TYR A 519 43.92 6.59 0.74
CA TYR A 519 43.81 5.53 1.75
C TYR A 519 43.70 4.15 1.10
N CYS A 520 42.87 4.00 0.06
CA CYS A 520 42.73 2.73 -0.64
C CYS A 520 44.06 2.29 -1.30
N GLU A 521 44.81 3.23 -1.89
CA GLU A 521 46.12 2.97 -2.49
C GLU A 521 47.14 2.53 -1.44
N TRP A 522 47.25 3.27 -0.33
CA TRP A 522 48.09 2.88 0.81
C TRP A 522 47.71 1.51 1.36
N ALA A 523 46.41 1.24 1.52
CA ALA A 523 45.90 -0.04 2.03
C ALA A 523 46.23 -1.22 1.09
N ARG A 524 46.32 -1.01 -0.24
CA ARG A 524 46.78 -2.05 -1.18
C ARG A 524 48.17 -2.53 -0.81
N GLU A 525 49.08 -1.60 -0.55
CA GLU A 525 50.48 -1.89 -0.25
C GLU A 525 50.62 -2.42 1.18
N ALA A 526 50.06 -1.70 2.16
CA ALA A 526 50.19 -2.01 3.58
C ALA A 526 49.56 -3.35 3.97
N TYR A 527 48.50 -3.77 3.28
CA TYR A 527 47.78 -5.02 3.58
C TYR A 527 47.90 -6.08 2.49
N HIS A 528 48.80 -5.91 1.52
CA HIS A 528 48.99 -6.84 0.39
C HIS A 528 47.67 -7.21 -0.31
N CYS A 529 46.86 -6.19 -0.60
CA CYS A 529 45.51 -6.33 -1.12
C CYS A 529 45.47 -5.86 -2.59
N GLU A 530 45.70 -6.76 -3.54
CA GLU A 530 45.84 -6.47 -4.98
C GLU A 530 44.57 -5.91 -5.67
N GLY A 531 43.50 -5.61 -4.93
CA GLY A 531 42.28 -5.02 -5.49
C GLY A 531 41.59 -3.98 -4.60
N CYS A 532 42.23 -3.50 -3.54
CA CYS A 532 41.66 -2.54 -2.58
C CYS A 532 41.22 -1.23 -3.26
N ARG A 533 39.92 -0.92 -3.34
CA ARG A 533 39.40 0.33 -3.93
C ARG A 533 38.08 0.75 -3.32
N LEU A 534 37.64 1.97 -3.63
CA LEU A 534 36.23 2.34 -3.45
C LEU A 534 35.29 1.40 -4.23
N PRO A 535 34.14 1.00 -3.66
CA PRO A 535 33.12 0.26 -4.38
C PRO A 535 32.52 1.12 -5.48
N ALA A 536 32.10 0.50 -6.58
CA ALA A 536 31.16 1.14 -7.49
C ALA A 536 29.80 1.28 -6.80
N SER A 537 29.02 2.30 -7.18
CA SER A 537 27.66 2.51 -6.64
C SER A 537 26.79 1.25 -6.75
N ALA A 538 26.93 0.50 -7.85
CA ALA A 538 26.19 -0.76 -8.05
C ALA A 538 26.70 -1.92 -7.17
N GLU A 539 28.01 -1.99 -6.88
CA GLU A 539 28.57 -2.97 -5.93
C GLU A 539 28.09 -2.70 -4.51
N TRP A 540 28.03 -1.42 -4.12
CA TRP A 540 27.50 -1.00 -2.83
C TRP A 540 26.02 -1.36 -2.69
N GLU A 541 25.20 -1.04 -3.71
CA GLU A 541 23.79 -1.38 -3.69
C GLU A 541 23.57 -2.89 -3.63
N PHE A 542 24.34 -3.68 -4.37
CA PHE A 542 24.25 -5.13 -4.31
C PHE A 542 24.62 -5.66 -2.91
N ALA A 543 25.62 -5.07 -2.25
CA ALA A 543 25.96 -5.45 -0.89
C ALA A 543 24.80 -5.17 0.08
N ALA A 544 24.09 -4.05 -0.06
CA ALA A 544 22.95 -3.68 0.77
C ALA A 544 21.69 -4.50 0.43
N ALA A 545 21.25 -4.47 -0.82
CA ALA A 545 19.99 -5.05 -1.28
C ALA A 545 20.06 -6.57 -1.50
N GLY A 546 21.25 -7.11 -1.81
CA GLY A 546 21.46 -8.51 -2.17
C GLY A 546 20.69 -8.94 -3.43
N GLU A 547 20.73 -10.24 -3.74
CA GLU A 547 20.00 -10.83 -4.89
C GLU A 547 18.48 -10.65 -4.79
N ALA A 548 17.95 -10.52 -3.56
CA ALA A 548 16.53 -10.35 -3.31
C ALA A 548 16.04 -8.91 -3.53
N GLY A 549 16.93 -7.95 -3.78
CA GLY A 549 16.56 -6.56 -4.03
C GLY A 549 15.88 -5.89 -2.82
N ARG A 550 16.37 -6.17 -1.60
CA ARG A 550 15.80 -5.71 -0.32
C ARG A 550 15.65 -4.18 -0.28
N LYS A 551 14.57 -3.70 0.35
CA LYS A 551 14.28 -2.26 0.55
C LYS A 551 15.33 -1.62 1.46
N TYR A 552 15.66 -2.27 2.57
CA TYR A 552 16.72 -1.91 3.51
C TYR A 552 17.74 -3.07 3.60
N PRO A 553 18.97 -2.85 4.11
CA PRO A 553 19.97 -3.91 4.22
C PRO A 553 19.46 -5.18 4.90
N TRP A 554 18.64 -5.02 5.94
CA TRP A 554 18.03 -6.11 6.72
C TRP A 554 16.72 -6.69 6.13
N GLY A 555 16.13 -6.07 5.10
CA GLY A 555 14.90 -6.57 4.47
C GLY A 555 13.80 -5.51 4.31
N SER A 556 12.55 -5.93 4.57
CA SER A 556 11.33 -5.13 4.38
C SER A 556 10.82 -4.37 5.62
N PRO A 557 11.08 -4.79 6.88
CA PRO A 557 10.63 -4.02 8.05
C PRO A 557 11.17 -2.59 8.03
N GLU A 558 10.34 -1.63 8.45
CA GLU A 558 10.75 -0.22 8.52
C GLU A 558 11.89 -0.02 9.53
N PRO A 559 12.72 1.04 9.35
CA PRO A 559 13.80 1.36 10.27
C PRO A 559 13.28 1.64 11.68
N ASP A 560 14.05 1.20 12.68
CA ASP A 560 13.85 1.52 14.09
C ASP A 560 15.21 1.60 14.83
N ASP A 561 15.16 1.88 16.13
CA ASP A 561 16.33 2.09 16.98
C ASP A 561 17.22 0.86 17.16
N GLU A 562 16.73 -0.32 16.80
CA GLU A 562 17.52 -1.56 16.90
C GLU A 562 18.24 -1.89 15.58
N ARG A 563 17.86 -1.22 14.47
CA ARG A 563 18.34 -1.54 13.12
C ARG A 563 19.27 -0.49 12.52
N ALA A 564 19.17 0.79 12.90
CA ALA A 564 20.07 1.80 12.36
C ALA A 564 20.16 3.04 13.26
N ASN A 565 21.24 3.81 13.10
CA ASN A 565 21.37 5.15 13.65
C ASN A 565 20.93 6.18 12.60
N TYR A 566 19.82 6.89 12.83
CA TYR A 566 19.21 7.85 11.91
C TYR A 566 18.34 8.87 12.65
N ASP A 567 17.81 9.88 11.95
CA ASP A 567 16.88 10.89 12.48
C ASP A 567 17.38 11.59 13.76
N VAL A 568 18.71 11.78 13.85
CA VAL A 568 19.41 12.42 14.97
C VAL A 568 19.17 11.70 16.31
N ARG A 569 18.71 10.44 16.31
CA ARG A 569 18.30 9.73 17.53
C ARG A 569 19.43 9.52 18.54
N ALA A 570 20.63 9.15 18.07
CA ALA A 570 21.83 9.10 18.91
C ALA A 570 22.54 10.46 19.03
N GLY A 571 22.18 11.46 18.22
CA GLY A 571 22.80 12.78 18.16
C GLY A 571 24.23 12.81 17.59
N HIS A 572 24.85 11.66 17.33
CA HIS A 572 26.21 11.55 16.79
C HIS A 572 26.42 10.22 16.06
N VAL A 573 27.56 10.10 15.36
CA VAL A 573 28.03 8.84 14.79
C VAL A 573 28.27 7.81 15.90
N THR A 574 27.83 6.57 15.68
CA THR A 574 27.94 5.46 16.65
C THR A 574 29.06 4.49 16.26
N PRO A 575 29.64 3.73 17.22
CA PRO A 575 30.61 2.68 16.91
C PRO A 575 30.06 1.67 15.91
N VAL A 576 30.93 1.15 15.04
CA VAL A 576 30.52 0.20 13.99
C VAL A 576 29.93 -1.08 14.59
N GLY A 577 28.88 -1.61 13.96
CA GLY A 577 28.25 -2.89 14.35
C GLY A 577 27.37 -2.84 15.60
N LEU A 578 26.94 -1.65 16.04
CA LEU A 578 26.07 -1.47 17.21
C LEU A 578 24.63 -2.00 16.96
N PHE A 579 24.20 -2.10 15.71
CA PHE A 579 22.82 -2.47 15.31
C PHE A 579 22.79 -3.83 14.61
N PRO A 580 22.91 -4.96 15.34
CA PRO A 580 22.99 -6.28 14.72
C PRO A 580 21.73 -6.69 13.94
N LYS A 581 20.55 -6.13 14.28
CA LYS A 581 19.31 -6.36 13.53
C LYS A 581 19.27 -5.58 12.20
N GLY A 582 20.19 -4.63 12.02
CA GLY A 582 20.40 -3.85 10.79
C GLY A 582 21.32 -4.51 9.77
N ASN A 583 21.92 -5.64 10.12
CA ASN A 583 22.88 -6.30 9.24
C ASN A 583 22.20 -6.90 8.01
N THR A 584 22.94 -6.98 6.91
CA THR A 584 22.53 -7.82 5.78
C THR A 584 22.60 -9.30 6.17
N PRO A 585 21.87 -10.20 5.49
CA PRO A 585 22.02 -11.65 5.66
C PRO A 585 23.46 -12.14 5.41
N GLU A 586 24.21 -11.43 4.57
CA GLU A 586 25.61 -11.71 4.26
C GLU A 586 26.57 -11.17 5.35
N GLY A 587 26.06 -10.42 6.32
CA GLY A 587 26.74 -9.98 7.53
C GLY A 587 27.44 -8.62 7.44
N VAL A 588 27.20 -7.86 6.36
CA VAL A 588 27.68 -6.47 6.23
C VAL A 588 26.81 -5.60 7.10
N VAL A 589 27.44 -4.66 7.81
CA VAL A 589 26.78 -3.85 8.82
C VAL A 589 26.79 -2.38 8.41
N ASP A 590 25.91 -1.60 9.02
CA ASP A 590 25.86 -0.13 8.87
C ASP A 590 25.72 0.38 7.41
N LEU A 591 25.21 -0.43 6.48
CA LEU A 591 24.85 -0.01 5.11
C LEU A 591 23.58 0.86 5.06
N ALA A 592 23.13 1.38 6.19
CA ALA A 592 21.94 2.20 6.34
C ALA A 592 22.09 3.03 7.62
N GLY A 593 22.15 4.35 7.45
CA GLY A 593 22.36 5.31 8.53
C GLY A 593 23.82 5.41 8.97
N ASN A 594 24.05 6.01 10.13
CA ASN A 594 25.36 6.32 10.70
C ASN A 594 26.15 7.35 9.87
N VAL A 595 26.65 7.00 8.69
CA VAL A 595 27.45 7.86 7.80
C VAL A 595 27.16 7.58 6.32
N TRP A 596 27.21 8.62 5.49
CA TRP A 596 27.26 8.45 4.03
C TRP A 596 28.54 7.76 3.60
N GLU A 597 28.48 6.87 2.62
CA GLU A 597 29.66 6.18 2.10
C GLU A 597 30.00 6.63 0.67
N TRP A 598 31.25 7.08 0.46
CA TRP A 598 31.79 7.39 -0.85
C TRP A 598 31.84 6.17 -1.76
N THR A 599 31.55 6.38 -3.04
CA THR A 599 31.72 5.36 -4.10
C THR A 599 32.66 5.88 -5.19
N GLY A 600 33.18 4.97 -6.01
CA GLY A 600 34.00 5.32 -7.17
C GLY A 600 33.21 5.87 -8.36
N SER A 601 31.87 5.85 -8.30
CA SER A 601 31.00 6.19 -9.43
C SER A 601 30.76 7.71 -9.54
N GLU A 602 30.81 8.20 -10.77
CA GLU A 602 30.33 9.54 -11.12
C GLU A 602 28.81 9.63 -10.97
N HIS A 603 28.29 10.83 -10.68
CA HIS A 603 26.87 11.07 -10.69
C HIS A 603 26.38 11.44 -12.10
N GLU A 604 25.48 10.63 -12.66
CA GLU A 604 25.00 10.76 -14.05
C GLU A 604 24.46 12.16 -14.40
N THR A 605 23.67 12.76 -13.51
CA THR A 605 23.02 14.06 -13.74
C THR A 605 23.91 15.27 -13.42
N TYR A 606 24.95 15.09 -12.62
CA TYR A 606 25.75 16.20 -12.07
C TYR A 606 27.23 15.92 -12.33
N PRO A 607 27.73 16.27 -13.53
CA PRO A 607 29.14 16.10 -13.88
C PRO A 607 30.06 16.73 -12.84
N GLY A 608 31.09 16.00 -12.42
CA GLY A 608 32.04 16.44 -11.39
C GLY A 608 31.63 16.15 -9.95
N SER A 609 30.50 15.47 -9.72
CA SER A 609 30.09 14.97 -8.40
C SER A 609 30.21 13.45 -8.31
N LYS A 610 30.55 12.92 -7.13
CA LYS A 610 30.62 11.49 -6.87
C LYS A 610 29.37 11.02 -6.15
N VAL A 611 28.97 9.77 -6.43
CA VAL A 611 27.82 9.14 -5.76
C VAL A 611 28.22 8.75 -4.34
N VAL A 612 27.32 9.05 -3.39
CA VAL A 612 27.35 8.53 -2.02
C VAL A 612 26.10 7.74 -1.70
N ARG A 613 26.21 6.81 -0.74
CA ARG A 613 25.18 5.82 -0.39
C ARG A 613 24.99 5.66 1.11
N GLY A 614 23.90 5.01 1.52
CA GLY A 614 23.68 4.57 2.91
C GLY A 614 23.00 5.57 3.84
N ALA A 615 23.06 6.87 3.53
CA ALA A 615 22.59 7.94 4.40
C ALA A 615 23.36 8.04 5.74
N SER A 616 23.22 9.18 6.43
CA SER A 616 23.88 9.42 7.72
C SER A 616 22.91 9.38 8.89
N PHE A 617 23.43 9.47 10.11
CA PHE A 617 22.62 9.55 11.33
C PHE A 617 21.66 10.75 11.37
N PHE A 618 21.89 11.77 10.54
CA PHE A 618 21.03 12.95 10.47
C PHE A 618 19.78 12.73 9.60
N ASN A 619 19.82 11.75 8.70
CA ASN A 619 18.80 11.56 7.69
C ASN A 619 17.60 10.75 8.24
N VAL A 620 16.41 10.98 7.70
CA VAL A 620 15.18 10.32 8.16
C VAL A 620 15.05 8.89 7.61
N ALA A 621 14.15 8.09 8.18
CA ALA A 621 13.91 6.67 7.83
C ALA A 621 13.90 6.39 6.32
N PHE A 622 13.27 7.29 5.57
CA PHE A 622 13.12 7.21 4.12
C PHE A 622 14.45 7.20 3.34
N ASN A 623 15.50 7.85 3.87
CA ASN A 623 16.81 7.94 3.23
C ASN A 623 17.63 6.65 3.36
N LEU A 624 17.30 5.74 4.28
CA LEU A 624 18.07 4.53 4.57
C LEU A 624 17.91 3.41 3.53
N ARG A 625 17.16 3.65 2.45
CA ARG A 625 16.87 2.62 1.44
C ARG A 625 18.13 2.24 0.66
N ALA A 626 18.25 0.95 0.35
CA ALA A 626 19.44 0.40 -0.27
C ALA A 626 19.76 1.00 -1.65
N ALA A 627 18.74 1.35 -2.46
CA ALA A 627 18.99 1.97 -3.77
C ALA A 627 19.09 3.50 -3.74
N LEU A 628 18.92 4.14 -2.57
CA LEU A 628 19.00 5.59 -2.49
C LEU A 628 20.42 6.06 -2.83
N ARG A 629 20.51 7.04 -3.74
CA ARG A 629 21.74 7.68 -4.18
C ARG A 629 21.70 9.15 -3.79
N TYR A 630 22.83 9.66 -3.35
CA TYR A 630 23.04 11.09 -3.20
C TYR A 630 24.36 11.47 -3.87
N ARG A 631 24.70 12.76 -3.82
CA ARG A 631 25.91 13.27 -4.47
C ARG A 631 26.66 14.21 -3.55
N PHE A 632 27.97 14.18 -3.67
CA PHE A 632 28.85 15.18 -3.09
C PHE A 632 29.94 15.58 -4.09
N VAL A 633 30.38 16.83 -4.01
CA VAL A 633 31.56 17.32 -4.73
C VAL A 633 32.80 16.67 -4.11
N PRO A 634 33.73 16.12 -4.91
CA PRO A 634 34.84 15.28 -4.43
C PRO A 634 35.84 16.03 -3.53
N ASP A 635 35.97 17.34 -3.66
CA ASP A 635 36.86 18.17 -2.82
C ASP A 635 36.27 18.45 -1.43
N GLY A 636 34.96 18.28 -1.28
CA GLY A 636 34.24 18.61 -0.04
C GLY A 636 34.55 17.62 1.09
N ARG A 637 34.86 18.18 2.26
CA ARG A 637 34.85 17.48 3.55
C ARG A 637 33.56 17.87 4.26
N TYR A 638 32.62 16.93 4.35
CA TYR A 638 31.30 17.23 4.90
C TYR A 638 31.31 16.83 6.38
N ASP A 639 31.23 17.85 7.25
CA ASP A 639 31.16 17.70 8.70
C ASP A 639 29.90 18.37 9.28
N ASN A 640 29.71 18.19 10.59
CA ASN A 640 28.52 18.62 11.32
C ASN A 640 28.41 20.16 11.51
N LEU A 641 29.35 20.98 11.03
CA LEU A 641 29.47 22.38 11.47
C LEU A 641 29.22 23.46 10.40
N GLY A 642 29.02 23.13 9.13
CA GLY A 642 28.99 24.16 8.07
C GLY A 642 27.73 24.29 7.21
N SER A 643 27.02 23.20 6.94
CA SER A 643 25.84 23.21 6.06
C SER A 643 25.10 21.90 6.29
N GLY A 644 23.83 21.97 6.67
CA GLY A 644 23.07 20.84 7.23
C GLY A 644 23.36 19.45 6.64
N ALA A 645 23.48 18.48 7.54
CA ALA A 645 23.06 17.08 7.35
C ALA A 645 24.00 16.07 6.63
N SER A 646 25.32 16.25 6.58
CA SER A 646 26.18 15.29 5.87
C SER A 646 27.45 14.91 6.63
N VAL A 647 27.56 13.64 6.99
CA VAL A 647 28.77 13.01 7.55
C VAL A 647 29.19 11.88 6.63
N ASN A 648 30.43 11.89 6.13
CA ASN A 648 30.89 10.98 5.07
C ASN A 648 32.08 10.11 5.48
N ASN A 649 32.07 8.84 5.03
CA ASN A 649 33.09 7.80 5.20
C ASN A 649 33.15 6.94 3.92
N PHE A 650 33.70 5.73 3.98
CA PHE A 650 33.77 4.75 2.92
C PHE A 650 33.95 3.33 3.47
N ALA A 651 33.50 2.35 2.70
CA ALA A 651 33.95 0.97 2.78
C ALA A 651 34.90 0.71 1.60
N TRP A 652 35.89 -0.18 1.78
CA TRP A 652 36.80 -0.57 0.69
C TRP A 652 36.53 -2.00 0.22
N HIS A 653 36.88 -2.25 -1.03
CA HIS A 653 36.58 -3.47 -1.78
C HIS A 653 37.87 -4.14 -2.29
N ALA A 654 37.96 -5.48 -2.36
CA ALA A 654 39.11 -6.21 -2.95
C ALA A 654 38.73 -7.32 -3.95
N ARG A 655 39.44 -7.39 -5.10
CA ARG A 655 39.46 -8.59 -5.98
C ARG A 655 40.50 -9.59 -5.42
N SER A 656 40.16 -10.88 -5.33
CA SER A 656 40.90 -11.92 -4.54
C SER A 656 42.30 -12.29 -5.08
N PRO A 657 43.23 -12.93 -4.30
CA PRO A 657 43.28 -13.16 -2.83
C PRO A 657 44.55 -12.56 -2.14
N PRO A 658 44.63 -12.47 -0.78
CA PRO A 658 45.28 -13.53 0.00
C PRO A 658 44.59 -13.92 1.34
N GLN A 659 45.25 -14.84 2.04
CA GLN A 659 44.78 -15.83 3.02
C GLN A 659 44.66 -15.38 4.49
N GLU A 660 44.67 -14.09 4.84
CA GLU A 660 44.54 -13.70 6.25
C GLU A 660 43.12 -13.26 6.63
N ARG A 661 42.54 -14.06 7.53
CA ARG A 661 41.26 -13.79 8.19
C ARG A 661 41.44 -12.64 9.16
N ARG A 662 40.86 -11.49 8.86
CA ARG A 662 40.21 -10.60 9.83
C ARG A 662 39.30 -9.63 9.05
N TYR A 663 38.02 -10.04 8.91
CA TYR A 663 36.86 -9.20 8.54
C TYR A 663 36.60 -8.82 7.06
N THR A 664 36.75 -9.75 6.11
CA THR A 664 36.23 -9.58 4.73
C THR A 664 35.03 -10.49 4.44
N ILE A 665 33.95 -9.95 3.88
CA ILE A 665 32.78 -10.74 3.45
C ILE A 665 32.91 -11.06 1.95
N LYS A 666 32.74 -12.33 1.60
CA LYS A 666 32.85 -12.82 0.22
C LYS A 666 31.48 -12.78 -0.45
N PHE A 667 31.32 -11.94 -1.48
CA PHE A 667 30.16 -11.96 -2.35
C PHE A 667 30.46 -12.78 -3.61
N VAL A 668 29.55 -13.69 -3.96
CA VAL A 668 29.62 -14.48 -5.19
C VAL A 668 28.42 -14.11 -6.03
N ALA A 669 28.58 -13.19 -6.98
CA ALA A 669 27.69 -13.16 -8.14
C ALA A 669 28.06 -14.38 -9.02
N LYS A 670 27.09 -15.22 -9.37
CA LYS A 670 27.33 -16.25 -10.41
C LYS A 670 27.52 -15.52 -11.75
N SER A 671 28.22 -16.12 -12.71
CA SER A 671 28.46 -15.50 -14.03
C SER A 671 27.56 -16.18 -15.05
N GLU A 672 26.34 -15.70 -15.18
CA GLU A 672 25.45 -15.97 -16.34
C GLU A 672 24.65 -14.70 -16.53
N ARG A 673 25.08 -13.77 -17.42
CA ARG A 673 24.42 -12.47 -17.72
C ARG A 673 23.35 -12.08 -16.70
N HIS A 674 23.80 -11.58 -15.54
CA HIS A 674 22.90 -11.44 -14.41
C HIS A 674 21.87 -10.35 -14.71
N ARG A 675 20.61 -10.80 -14.74
CA ARG A 675 19.46 -9.94 -14.80
C ARG A 675 19.29 -9.23 -13.44
N TYR A 676 19.95 -8.08 -13.26
CA TYR A 676 19.50 -6.98 -12.38
C TYR A 676 18.16 -6.37 -12.80
N LEU A 677 17.05 -7.02 -12.45
CA LEU A 677 15.75 -6.38 -12.47
C LEU A 677 15.65 -5.65 -11.15
N SER A 678 15.61 -4.34 -11.22
CA SER A 678 15.31 -3.50 -10.07
C SER A 678 13.82 -3.70 -9.70
N GLY A 679 13.48 -4.86 -9.14
CA GLY A 679 12.15 -5.18 -8.59
C GLY A 679 11.57 -6.58 -8.92
N ILE A 680 11.20 -7.27 -7.84
CA ILE A 680 10.20 -8.35 -7.70
C ILE A 680 10.68 -9.82 -7.83
N VAL A 681 10.82 -10.40 -6.63
CA VAL A 681 10.63 -11.80 -6.21
C VAL A 681 9.49 -12.53 -6.98
N ARG A 682 9.77 -13.76 -7.44
CA ARG A 682 9.06 -14.95 -6.91
C ARG A 682 9.92 -16.21 -6.88
N PRO A 683 9.61 -17.12 -5.93
CA PRO A 683 10.41 -18.29 -5.63
C PRO A 683 9.97 -19.47 -6.49
N ASP A 684 10.91 -20.32 -6.88
CA ASP A 684 10.64 -21.74 -7.02
C ASP A 684 11.74 -22.53 -6.32
N TYR A 685 11.44 -22.88 -5.07
CA TYR A 685 12.14 -23.89 -4.30
C TYR A 685 11.58 -25.25 -4.71
N GLN A 686 12.31 -26.01 -5.53
CA GLN A 686 12.08 -27.45 -5.62
C GLN A 686 12.60 -28.10 -4.33
N ARG A 687 11.72 -28.74 -3.56
CA ARG A 687 12.08 -29.60 -2.43
C ARG A 687 12.90 -30.80 -2.93
N PRO A 688 13.99 -31.20 -2.25
CA PRO A 688 14.55 -32.54 -2.44
C PRO A 688 13.73 -33.59 -1.66
N PRO A 689 13.87 -34.90 -1.97
CA PRO A 689 13.16 -35.98 -1.31
C PRO A 689 13.64 -36.21 0.13
N ARG A 690 12.75 -36.84 0.93
CA ARG A 690 12.96 -37.20 2.33
C ARG A 690 13.92 -38.37 2.54
N SER A 691 14.43 -38.38 3.78
CA SER A 691 14.93 -39.47 4.66
C SER A 691 16.36 -40.00 4.49
N ASP A 692 17.16 -39.81 5.56
CA ASP A 692 17.63 -40.91 6.42
C ASP A 692 17.95 -40.39 7.85
N PRO A 693 17.47 -41.00 8.94
CA PRO A 693 17.67 -40.54 10.32
C PRO A 693 18.86 -41.26 10.97
N ALA A 694 20.05 -40.69 10.87
CA ALA A 694 21.19 -41.11 11.69
C ALA A 694 22.28 -40.02 11.72
N ARG A 695 22.28 -39.20 12.79
CA ARG A 695 23.48 -38.67 13.50
C ARG A 695 23.08 -37.61 14.52
N LEU A 696 22.45 -38.07 15.60
CA LEU A 696 22.76 -37.56 16.94
C LEU A 696 24.06 -38.24 17.37
N ALA A 697 25.19 -37.53 17.33
CA ALA A 697 26.39 -37.85 18.09
C ALA A 697 27.40 -36.69 18.02
N ASN A 698 27.62 -36.06 19.18
CA ASN A 698 28.81 -35.31 19.58
C ASN A 698 29.04 -33.92 18.95
N VAL A 699 28.52 -32.88 19.62
CA VAL A 699 29.23 -31.82 20.38
C VAL A 699 28.26 -30.68 20.66
#